data_AF-A0A535VNE1-F1
#
_entry.id   AF-A0A535VNE1-F1
#
_cell.length_a   1.000
_cell.length_b   1.000
_cell.length_c   1.000
_cell.angle_alpha   90.00
_cell.angle_beta   90.00
_cell.angle_gamma   90.00
#
_symmetry.space_group_name_H-M   'P 1'
#
loop_
_entity.id
_entity.type
_entity.pdbx_description
1 polymer ?
#
loop_
_entity_poly.entity_id
_entity_poly.type
_entity_poly.pdbx_seq_one_letter_code
_entity_poly.pdbx_strand_id
1 'polypeptide(L)'
;MGGKVRAVALIAVSLMAAIGFAGTPHAAHAASPITLPFTGFGRILVDPTHVFITGGDSVLVLDLSGNLVKTITGETGASAMVEQGGILYVSLGTGAIDRIDIASLSETSPLVTGLLQPGDLAYAGGLLWTTVNDAGSIEPASIDVTAQTPSAHAYDNVFDYNTNYLANCAHYGTNHAGNPSYLIAFSCNTVPSSIDLIDVSSGSPLVTRTTTISYNNARDVAVNPDGTHFIAAIPNSAGFIEYNLSDFSADGTVYASDNFPVGIDTNGATGAKMLGGISRQVGTTDATGYQIGDPTQVILSASFGTPQTFQRGAALSGDGLTGYLVAYVPSSASALEIVSLPAIPADGSPSPPTNVSATVGVGAAIVTWNAPADHGKSAITGYKVQSSGGAIANVDANKFSVLIAGLSPVPHTFTVTATNTNGTSAPSAPSNSVTPIAGGTFNPLTPKRLLDTRNGTGGVPVRRLGAGSTLGFQVAGHGGVPATGVSAVVLNVTVTNTSGTGFLTAYPAGLSRPTASNLNWTAGRTVPNLVQIAFGTGGKVNFYVSSPANLIVDVEGWYGDSTDSYLVSGLYHSQGPQRWYDSRYISTANGGLHQPLAPGETRTIQFAGGYFNIPGDTGAIVLNVTVTSPSKAGWITVFPAGSPRPTASNVNFLPGQAVANRVIARVGQGGQISFFNSGGTTDLIIDINGWFTGPGGGNGSPFITGQPARLFDSRSCTCKLQGGYFYDFSFTGDPIAAMALNITATNPTATGWLTVYEDDGTHHNANVPRTSDLNFSPGQTVANATIADLNGVMAFNVYNSDGYTDIIIDIDGLYLPAVPGFANVPSSVTYIKEPSRAPLMPRTRTSPQRAGG
;
A
#
# COMPACT_ATOMS: atom_id res chain seq x y z
N MET A 1 -30.62 -39.18 -4.38
CA MET A 1 -31.08 -37.88 -3.85
C MET A 1 -30.06 -37.46 -2.81
N GLY A 2 -29.23 -36.43 -2.92
CA GLY A 2 -29.05 -35.33 -3.87
C GLY A 2 -28.29 -34.25 -3.08
N GLY A 3 -27.09 -33.85 -3.53
CA GLY A 3 -26.33 -32.77 -2.89
C GLY A 3 -24.81 -33.02 -2.75
N LYS A 4 -24.11 -33.18 -3.89
CA LYS A 4 -22.65 -33.03 -3.96
C LYS A 4 -22.36 -31.59 -4.38
N VAL A 5 -21.53 -30.86 -3.64
CA VAL A 5 -20.84 -29.68 -4.16
C VAL A 5 -19.34 -29.95 -4.07
N ARG A 6 -18.75 -30.18 -5.24
CA ARG A 6 -17.30 -30.13 -5.49
C ARG A 6 -16.99 -28.69 -5.89
N ALA A 7 -16.03 -28.03 -5.23
CA ALA A 7 -15.39 -26.84 -5.77
C ALA A 7 -13.99 -27.26 -6.23
N VAL A 8 -13.84 -27.34 -7.55
CA VAL A 8 -12.58 -27.54 -8.27
C VAL A 8 -12.03 -26.15 -8.59
N ALA A 9 -10.74 -25.97 -8.33
CA ALA A 9 -9.95 -24.82 -8.73
C ALA A 9 -10.05 -24.56 -10.24
N LEU A 10 -10.28 -23.30 -10.62
CA LEU A 10 -10.08 -22.83 -11.99
C LEU A 10 -9.08 -21.67 -11.97
N ILE A 11 -7.86 -21.98 -12.41
CA ILE A 11 -6.89 -21.02 -12.91
C ILE A 11 -7.43 -20.51 -14.26
N ALA A 12 -7.62 -19.21 -14.41
CA ALA A 12 -7.85 -18.59 -15.71
C ALA A 12 -7.01 -17.32 -15.84
N VAL A 13 -6.04 -17.40 -16.76
CA VAL A 13 -5.35 -16.30 -17.41
C VAL A 13 -6.39 -15.40 -18.11
N SER A 14 -6.25 -14.08 -18.01
CA SER A 14 -6.87 -13.13 -18.95
C SER A 14 -6.02 -11.87 -19.06
N LEU A 15 -5.08 -11.92 -20.01
CA LEU A 15 -4.49 -10.76 -20.67
C LEU A 15 -5.34 -10.53 -21.94
N MET A 16 -6.20 -9.50 -21.95
CA MET A 16 -6.42 -8.58 -23.08
C MET A 16 -7.64 -7.67 -22.86
N ALA A 17 -7.34 -6.37 -22.95
CA ALA A 17 -8.15 -5.30 -23.53
C ALA A 17 -9.46 -4.89 -22.84
N ALA A 18 -9.40 -3.66 -22.31
CA ALA A 18 -10.18 -2.50 -22.74
C ALA A 18 -10.90 -1.78 -21.59
N ILE A 19 -10.46 -0.55 -21.33
CA ILE A 19 -11.26 0.61 -20.93
C ILE A 19 -12.25 0.38 -19.77
N GLY A 20 -11.94 0.94 -18.60
CA GLY A 20 -12.92 1.12 -17.53
C GLY A 20 -12.33 0.80 -16.16
N PHE A 21 -12.24 1.69 -15.20
CA PHE A 21 -12.64 3.09 -15.10
C PHE A 21 -11.47 3.79 -14.40
N ALA A 22 -10.99 4.91 -14.97
CA ALA A 22 -10.40 5.92 -14.10
C ALA A 22 -11.43 6.14 -12.99
N GLY A 23 -11.06 5.91 -11.73
CA GLY A 23 -11.96 6.13 -10.61
C GLY A 23 -12.57 7.51 -10.81
N THR A 24 -13.89 7.58 -11.01
CA THR A 24 -14.54 8.85 -11.27
C THR A 24 -14.22 9.75 -10.08
N PRO A 25 -13.60 10.92 -10.29
CA PRO A 25 -13.28 11.83 -9.21
C PRO A 25 -14.62 12.36 -8.68
N HIS A 26 -15.16 11.70 -7.67
CA HIS A 26 -16.25 12.25 -6.88
C HIS A 26 -15.61 13.24 -5.93
N ALA A 27 -15.65 14.53 -6.28
CA ALA A 27 -15.51 15.56 -5.27
C ALA A 27 -16.65 15.39 -4.24
N ALA A 28 -16.38 15.69 -2.98
CA ALA A 28 -17.36 15.55 -1.92
C ALA A 28 -18.56 16.48 -2.17
N HIS A 29 -19.75 15.91 -2.31
CA HIS A 29 -21.01 16.62 -2.18
C HIS A 29 -21.22 16.92 -0.69
N ALA A 30 -21.52 18.18 -0.35
CA ALA A 30 -21.81 18.58 1.02
C ALA A 30 -23.15 17.96 1.50
N ALA A 31 -23.49 18.18 2.77
CA ALA A 31 -24.68 17.68 3.45
C ALA A 31 -26.01 17.93 2.69
N SER A 32 -27.11 17.35 3.20
CA SER A 32 -28.46 17.42 2.63
C SER A 32 -28.82 18.78 2.00
N PRO A 33 -29.52 18.80 0.86
CA PRO A 33 -29.90 20.03 0.14
C PRO A 33 -30.51 21.10 1.05
N ILE A 34 -30.10 22.35 0.85
CA ILE A 34 -30.66 23.49 1.58
C ILE A 34 -31.96 23.92 0.90
N THR A 35 -33.09 23.70 1.56
CA THR A 35 -34.40 24.05 1.00
C THR A 35 -34.56 25.56 0.89
N LEU A 36 -34.93 26.04 -0.29
CA LEU A 36 -35.23 27.43 -0.57
C LEU A 36 -36.74 27.71 -0.43
N PRO A 37 -37.15 28.82 0.18
CA PRO A 37 -38.55 29.16 0.47
C PRO A 37 -39.39 29.57 -0.75
N PHE A 38 -38.87 29.49 -1.98
CA PHE A 38 -39.57 29.92 -3.19
C PHE A 38 -39.64 28.82 -4.26
N THR A 39 -40.61 28.94 -5.15
CA THR A 39 -40.81 28.06 -6.31
C THR A 39 -40.33 28.67 -7.63
N GLY A 40 -40.03 29.98 -7.66
CA GLY A 40 -39.49 30.69 -8.82
C GLY A 40 -38.05 31.15 -8.57
N PHE A 41 -37.18 31.01 -9.56
CA PHE A 41 -35.77 31.37 -9.51
C PHE A 41 -35.45 32.43 -10.56
N GLY A 42 -34.71 33.48 -10.18
CA GLY A 42 -34.21 34.49 -11.09
C GLY A 42 -32.75 34.24 -11.48
N ARG A 43 -31.85 34.47 -10.51
CA ARG A 43 -30.39 34.41 -10.66
C ARG A 43 -29.72 34.11 -9.31
N ILE A 44 -28.55 33.47 -9.37
CA ILE A 44 -27.62 33.30 -8.25
C ILE A 44 -26.36 34.14 -8.52
N LEU A 45 -25.79 34.73 -7.47
CA LEU A 45 -24.51 35.45 -7.51
C LEU A 45 -23.75 35.16 -6.21
N VAL A 46 -22.44 35.11 -6.29
CA VAL A 46 -21.56 34.88 -5.14
C VAL A 46 -20.57 36.02 -5.03
N ASP A 47 -20.54 36.68 -3.88
CA ASP A 47 -19.51 37.66 -3.53
C ASP A 47 -18.46 37.01 -2.60
N PRO A 48 -17.41 37.73 -2.16
CA PRO A 48 -16.39 37.16 -1.27
C PRO A 48 -16.88 36.63 0.10
N THR A 49 -18.11 36.91 0.49
CA THR A 49 -18.69 36.68 1.83
C THR A 49 -20.10 36.07 1.83
N HIS A 50 -20.84 36.19 0.73
CA HIS A 50 -22.25 35.86 0.64
C HIS A 50 -22.60 35.12 -0.65
N VAL A 51 -23.65 34.32 -0.57
CA VAL A 51 -24.39 33.80 -1.71
C VAL A 51 -25.73 34.53 -1.76
N PHE A 52 -26.04 35.13 -2.90
CA PHE A 52 -27.29 35.83 -3.13
C PHE A 52 -28.15 35.06 -4.12
N ILE A 53 -29.43 34.87 -3.79
CA ILE A 53 -30.37 34.17 -4.67
C ILE A 53 -31.66 34.97 -4.77
N THR A 54 -32.04 35.34 -6.00
CA THR A 54 -33.32 35.99 -6.29
C THR A 54 -34.40 34.97 -6.59
N GLY A 55 -35.58 35.17 -6.02
CA GLY A 55 -36.73 34.30 -6.26
C GLY A 55 -38.03 34.84 -5.71
N GLY A 56 -39.07 34.89 -6.55
CA GLY A 56 -40.37 35.44 -6.20
C GLY A 56 -40.29 36.94 -5.90
N ASP A 57 -40.52 37.30 -4.64
CA ASP A 57 -40.58 38.70 -4.17
C ASP A 57 -39.46 39.04 -3.16
N SER A 58 -38.33 38.33 -3.26
CA SER A 58 -37.26 38.44 -2.27
C SER A 58 -35.87 38.13 -2.83
N VAL A 59 -34.86 38.63 -2.12
CA VAL A 59 -33.45 38.22 -2.25
C VAL A 59 -33.04 37.49 -0.97
N LEU A 60 -32.60 36.24 -1.11
CA LEU A 60 -31.98 35.51 -0.03
C LEU A 60 -30.49 35.82 0.00
N VAL A 61 -29.99 36.07 1.20
CA VAL A 61 -28.58 36.25 1.50
C VAL A 61 -28.16 35.09 2.40
N LEU A 62 -27.25 34.25 1.92
CA LEU A 62 -26.67 33.16 2.68
C LEU A 62 -25.18 33.42 2.90
N ASP A 63 -24.61 32.81 3.93
CA ASP A 63 -23.15 32.73 4.05
C ASP A 63 -22.59 31.71 3.03
N LEU A 64 -21.27 31.65 2.87
CA LEU A 64 -20.62 30.70 1.96
C LEU A 64 -20.79 29.22 2.36
N SER A 65 -21.31 28.93 3.56
CA SER A 65 -21.69 27.57 3.98
C SER A 65 -23.15 27.25 3.66
N GLY A 66 -23.90 28.21 3.10
CA GLY A 66 -25.30 28.07 2.74
C GLY A 66 -26.28 28.32 3.90
N ASN A 67 -25.84 28.89 5.03
CA ASN A 67 -26.75 29.27 6.10
C ASN A 67 -27.43 30.60 5.76
N LEU A 68 -28.75 30.68 5.94
CA LEU A 68 -29.49 31.92 5.73
C LEU A 68 -29.00 33.01 6.71
N VAL A 69 -28.48 34.10 6.16
CA VAL A 69 -28.08 35.31 6.90
C VAL A 69 -29.25 36.28 6.97
N LYS A 70 -29.91 36.54 5.83
CA LYS A 70 -31.03 37.47 5.74
C LYS A 70 -31.94 37.16 4.55
N THR A 71 -33.23 37.44 4.69
CA THR A 71 -34.16 37.57 3.56
C THR A 71 -34.49 39.04 3.39
N ILE A 72 -34.14 39.60 2.24
CA ILE A 72 -34.51 40.97 1.85
C ILE A 72 -35.87 40.88 1.16
N THR A 73 -36.86 41.54 1.76
CA THR A 73 -38.27 41.51 1.35
C THR A 73 -38.69 42.84 0.76
N GLY A 74 -39.68 42.85 -0.14
CA GLY A 74 -40.12 44.08 -0.84
C GLY A 74 -39.65 44.12 -2.30
N GLU A 75 -38.74 43.22 -2.64
CA GLU A 75 -38.13 43.00 -3.96
C GLU A 75 -39.11 42.24 -4.89
N THR A 76 -40.29 42.82 -5.13
CA THR A 76 -41.39 42.15 -5.84
C THR A 76 -40.99 41.80 -7.28
N GLY A 77 -41.05 40.52 -7.61
CA GLY A 77 -40.61 40.00 -8.91
C GLY A 77 -39.11 40.12 -9.17
N ALA A 78 -38.27 40.00 -8.14
CA ALA A 78 -36.81 40.00 -8.29
C ALA A 78 -36.35 38.92 -9.27
N SER A 79 -35.71 39.34 -10.36
CA SER A 79 -35.47 38.46 -11.52
C SER A 79 -34.01 38.39 -11.99
N ALA A 80 -33.24 39.47 -11.79
CA ALA A 80 -31.81 39.50 -12.07
C ALA A 80 -31.08 40.42 -11.09
N MET A 81 -29.75 40.29 -11.09
CA MET A 81 -28.89 40.92 -10.11
C MET A 81 -27.46 41.03 -10.61
N VAL A 82 -26.77 42.08 -10.19
CA VAL A 82 -25.33 42.27 -10.42
C VAL A 82 -24.73 43.02 -9.23
N GLU A 83 -23.53 42.62 -8.82
CA GLU A 83 -22.76 43.33 -7.79
C GLU A 83 -21.80 44.31 -8.45
N GLN A 84 -21.75 45.54 -7.94
CA GLN A 84 -20.71 46.48 -8.31
C GLN A 84 -20.43 47.44 -7.15
N GLY A 85 -19.18 47.45 -6.70
CA GLY A 85 -18.68 48.42 -5.73
C GLY A 85 -19.29 48.30 -4.33
N GLY A 86 -19.66 47.08 -3.91
CA GLY A 86 -20.29 46.82 -2.61
C GLY A 86 -21.80 47.06 -2.59
N ILE A 87 -22.39 47.33 -3.75
CA ILE A 87 -23.84 47.45 -3.93
C ILE A 87 -24.32 46.31 -4.81
N LEU A 88 -25.35 45.62 -4.34
CA LEU A 88 -26.11 44.66 -5.13
C LEU A 88 -27.27 45.40 -5.80
N TYR A 89 -27.29 45.40 -7.12
CA TYR A 89 -28.39 45.94 -7.92
C TYR A 89 -29.34 44.80 -8.28
N VAL A 90 -30.65 45.02 -8.14
CA VAL A 90 -31.67 43.98 -8.37
C VAL A 90 -32.75 44.51 -9.28
N SER A 91 -33.07 43.79 -10.36
CA SER A 91 -34.17 44.15 -11.26
C SER A 91 -35.48 43.55 -10.78
N LEU A 92 -36.52 44.38 -10.74
CA LEU A 92 -37.82 44.04 -10.17
C LEU A 92 -38.92 44.05 -11.23
N GLY A 93 -39.87 43.13 -11.09
CA GLY A 93 -41.08 43.07 -11.92
C GLY A 93 -41.99 44.31 -11.78
N THR A 94 -41.74 45.16 -10.79
CA THR A 94 -42.41 46.45 -10.59
C THR A 94 -41.96 47.53 -11.58
N GLY A 95 -40.87 47.31 -12.31
CA GLY A 95 -40.24 48.34 -13.15
C GLY A 95 -39.18 49.17 -12.43
N ALA A 96 -38.74 48.74 -11.25
CA ALA A 96 -37.65 49.36 -10.50
C ALA A 96 -36.35 48.56 -10.63
N ILE A 97 -35.23 49.24 -10.38
CA ILE A 97 -33.96 48.60 -10.06
C ILE A 97 -33.55 49.11 -8.68
N ASP A 98 -33.39 48.21 -7.72
CA ASP A 98 -33.12 48.57 -6.32
C ASP A 98 -31.64 48.45 -5.97
N ARG A 99 -31.22 49.17 -4.93
CA ARG A 99 -29.85 49.17 -4.39
C ARG A 99 -29.84 48.58 -3.00
N ILE A 100 -29.16 47.46 -2.87
CA ILE A 100 -28.91 46.81 -1.59
C ILE A 100 -27.44 47.04 -1.23
N ASP A 101 -27.20 47.74 -0.13
CA ASP A 101 -25.86 47.87 0.42
C ASP A 101 -25.44 46.53 1.04
N ILE A 102 -24.35 45.94 0.54
CA ILE A 102 -23.94 44.58 0.93
C ILE A 102 -23.42 44.56 2.37
N ALA A 103 -22.80 45.63 2.86
CA ALA A 103 -22.24 45.68 4.20
C ALA A 103 -23.33 45.68 5.30
N SER A 104 -24.45 46.34 5.04
CA SER A 104 -25.61 46.43 5.94
C SER A 104 -26.73 45.45 5.58
N LEU A 105 -26.66 44.84 4.39
CA LEU A 105 -27.70 44.02 3.76
C LEU A 105 -29.06 44.74 3.75
N SER A 106 -29.07 46.05 3.54
CA SER A 106 -30.28 46.88 3.60
C SER A 106 -30.51 47.61 2.28
N GLU A 107 -31.78 47.69 1.89
CA GLU A 107 -32.21 48.50 0.77
C GLU A 107 -32.00 49.98 1.14
N THR A 108 -31.32 50.72 0.26
CA THR A 108 -31.01 52.14 0.48
C THR A 108 -32.01 53.06 -0.23
N SER A 109 -32.48 52.65 -1.41
CA SER A 109 -33.63 53.14 -2.18
C SER A 109 -33.60 52.46 -3.56
N PRO A 110 -34.68 52.59 -4.36
CA PRO A 110 -34.60 52.38 -5.80
C PRO A 110 -33.50 53.25 -6.43
N LEU A 111 -32.70 52.68 -7.32
CA LEU A 111 -31.76 53.39 -8.20
C LEU A 111 -32.55 54.17 -9.27
N VAL A 112 -33.49 53.48 -9.92
CA VAL A 112 -34.38 54.00 -10.96
C VAL A 112 -35.74 53.31 -10.86
N THR A 113 -36.80 53.98 -11.32
CA THR A 113 -38.17 53.46 -11.34
C THR A 113 -38.85 53.78 -12.66
N GLY A 114 -39.91 53.05 -13.00
CA GLY A 114 -40.74 53.31 -14.18
C GLY A 114 -40.22 52.67 -15.47
N LEU A 115 -39.31 51.70 -15.35
CA LEU A 115 -38.87 50.87 -16.47
C LEU A 115 -39.98 49.89 -16.85
N LEU A 116 -40.18 49.67 -18.14
CA LEU A 116 -41.10 48.66 -18.64
C LEU A 116 -40.39 47.30 -18.63
N GLN A 117 -40.71 46.45 -17.64
CA GLN A 117 -40.19 45.08 -17.50
C GLN A 117 -38.65 45.00 -17.58
N PRO A 118 -37.90 45.63 -16.66
CA PRO A 118 -36.45 45.52 -16.63
C PRO A 118 -36.03 44.06 -16.48
N GLY A 119 -35.22 43.57 -17.41
CA GLY A 119 -34.81 42.18 -17.51
C GLY A 119 -33.50 41.90 -16.77
N ASP A 120 -32.51 41.36 -17.50
CA ASP A 120 -31.23 40.98 -16.92
C ASP A 120 -30.37 42.19 -16.54
N LEU A 121 -29.33 41.98 -15.74
CA LEU A 121 -28.40 43.03 -15.31
C LEU A 121 -26.94 42.65 -15.60
N ALA A 122 -26.15 43.65 -15.98
CA ALA A 122 -24.71 43.54 -16.15
C ALA A 122 -24.04 44.91 -15.91
N TYR A 123 -22.76 44.93 -15.53
CA TYR A 123 -21.99 46.17 -15.40
C TYR A 123 -20.82 46.15 -16.38
N ALA A 124 -20.71 47.19 -17.22
CA ALA A 124 -19.69 47.29 -18.26
C ALA A 124 -19.57 48.73 -18.76
N GLY A 125 -18.37 49.13 -19.21
CA GLY A 125 -18.11 50.48 -19.72
C GLY A 125 -18.36 51.60 -18.71
N GLY A 126 -18.37 51.29 -17.41
CA GLY A 126 -18.69 52.23 -16.33
C GLY A 126 -20.20 52.47 -16.13
N LEU A 127 -21.06 51.69 -16.78
CA LEU A 127 -22.51 51.83 -16.71
C LEU A 127 -23.14 50.51 -16.25
N LEU A 128 -24.26 50.62 -15.54
CA LEU A 128 -25.15 49.50 -15.29
C LEU A 128 -26.05 49.31 -16.52
N TRP A 129 -26.11 48.10 -17.05
CA TRP A 129 -26.91 47.74 -18.20
C TRP A 129 -28.07 46.85 -17.76
N THR A 130 -29.23 47.12 -18.34
CA THR A 130 -30.41 46.27 -18.24
C THR A 130 -31.06 46.11 -19.61
N THR A 131 -32.06 45.24 -19.71
CA THR A 131 -32.94 45.17 -20.86
C THR A 131 -34.30 45.74 -20.50
N VAL A 132 -34.96 46.47 -21.40
CA VAL A 132 -36.29 47.04 -21.18
C VAL A 132 -37.20 46.68 -22.34
N ASN A 133 -38.49 46.55 -22.08
CA ASN A 133 -39.50 46.43 -23.11
C ASN A 133 -39.84 47.83 -23.64
N ASP A 134 -39.46 48.10 -24.88
CA ASP A 134 -39.84 49.30 -25.59
C ASP A 134 -40.75 48.95 -26.77
N ALA A 135 -41.97 49.46 -26.75
CA ALA A 135 -42.99 49.25 -27.79
C ALA A 135 -43.22 47.77 -28.21
N GLY A 136 -42.96 46.80 -27.33
CA GLY A 136 -43.09 45.36 -27.62
C GLY A 136 -41.82 44.71 -28.17
N SER A 137 -40.68 45.40 -28.13
CA SER A 137 -39.34 44.87 -28.40
C SER A 137 -38.48 44.96 -27.14
N ILE A 138 -37.65 43.95 -26.86
CA ILE A 138 -36.63 44.05 -25.81
C ILE A 138 -35.44 44.83 -26.37
N GLU A 139 -34.99 45.87 -25.67
CA GLU A 139 -33.85 46.72 -26.04
C GLU A 139 -32.91 46.94 -24.85
N PRO A 140 -31.61 47.20 -25.06
CA PRO A 140 -30.70 47.52 -23.97
C PRO A 140 -30.92 48.94 -23.45
N ALA A 141 -30.75 49.12 -22.14
CA ALA A 141 -30.73 50.42 -21.49
C ALA A 141 -29.54 50.53 -20.54
N SER A 142 -28.92 51.72 -20.49
CA SER A 142 -27.80 52.02 -19.60
C SER A 142 -28.22 52.96 -18.49
N ILE A 143 -27.56 52.85 -17.33
CA ILE A 143 -27.77 53.69 -16.16
C ILE A 143 -26.39 54.07 -15.61
N ASP A 144 -26.13 55.37 -15.50
CA ASP A 144 -24.99 55.87 -14.75
C ASP A 144 -25.31 55.85 -13.26
N VAL A 145 -24.76 54.85 -12.56
CA VAL A 145 -24.96 54.64 -11.12
C VAL A 145 -24.27 55.71 -10.26
N THR A 146 -23.37 56.49 -10.85
CA THR A 146 -22.62 57.57 -10.16
C THR A 146 -23.32 58.92 -10.30
N ALA A 147 -24.31 59.04 -11.18
CA ALA A 147 -25.07 60.26 -11.35
C ALA A 147 -25.82 60.66 -10.07
N GLN A 148 -25.89 61.96 -9.80
CA GLN A 148 -26.63 62.49 -8.64
C GLN A 148 -28.12 62.12 -8.68
N THR A 149 -28.68 62.04 -9.89
CA THR A 149 -30.05 61.58 -10.18
C THR A 149 -29.98 60.54 -11.30
N PRO A 150 -29.79 59.25 -10.97
CA PRO A 150 -29.71 58.20 -11.97
C PRO A 150 -30.98 58.12 -12.82
N SER A 151 -30.82 57.86 -14.12
CA SER A 151 -31.91 57.64 -15.07
C SER A 151 -31.47 56.59 -16.08
N ALA A 152 -32.42 55.78 -16.55
CA ALA A 152 -32.14 54.84 -17.64
C ALA A 152 -32.20 55.53 -19.00
N HIS A 153 -31.24 55.21 -19.85
CA HIS A 153 -31.22 55.60 -21.25
C HIS A 153 -31.37 54.34 -22.11
N ALA A 154 -32.54 54.18 -22.74
CA ALA A 154 -32.81 53.09 -23.68
C ALA A 154 -32.21 53.39 -25.06
N TYR A 155 -31.78 52.35 -25.76
CA TYR A 155 -31.18 52.45 -27.08
C TYR A 155 -31.99 51.62 -28.09
N ASP A 156 -32.76 52.29 -28.93
CA ASP A 156 -33.66 51.65 -29.89
C ASP A 156 -32.89 50.97 -31.04
N ASN A 157 -33.42 49.85 -31.53
CA ASN A 157 -32.91 49.10 -32.69
C ASN A 157 -31.49 48.54 -32.52
N VAL A 158 -31.08 48.26 -31.28
CA VAL A 158 -29.83 47.55 -31.01
C VAL A 158 -30.10 46.04 -31.04
N PHE A 159 -31.23 45.62 -30.47
CA PHE A 159 -31.72 44.26 -30.53
C PHE A 159 -32.76 44.12 -31.64
N ASP A 160 -32.62 43.10 -32.49
CA ASP A 160 -33.45 42.93 -33.69
C ASP A 160 -33.88 41.47 -33.86
N TYR A 161 -35.15 41.27 -34.25
CA TYR A 161 -35.75 39.95 -34.38
C TYR A 161 -35.12 39.05 -35.44
N ASN A 162 -34.44 39.62 -36.45
CA ASN A 162 -34.03 38.89 -37.65
C ASN A 162 -32.51 38.73 -37.78
N THR A 163 -31.73 39.63 -37.19
CA THR A 163 -30.28 39.70 -37.35
C THR A 163 -29.54 39.16 -36.13
N ASN A 164 -29.98 39.51 -34.93
CA ASN A 164 -29.39 39.02 -33.67
C ASN A 164 -30.40 38.39 -32.71
N TYR A 165 -31.68 38.26 -33.06
CA TYR A 165 -32.71 37.54 -32.27
C TYR A 165 -32.91 38.00 -30.80
N LEU A 166 -32.23 39.04 -30.32
CA LEU A 166 -32.26 39.51 -28.94
C LEU A 166 -33.57 40.23 -28.59
N ALA A 167 -34.27 40.76 -29.60
CA ALA A 167 -35.49 41.56 -29.43
C ALA A 167 -36.66 40.79 -28.79
N ASN A 168 -36.67 39.46 -28.86
CA ASN A 168 -37.72 38.65 -28.23
C ASN A 168 -37.46 38.43 -26.73
N CYS A 169 -36.19 38.18 -26.39
CA CYS A 169 -35.75 37.85 -25.04
C CYS A 169 -34.22 37.88 -25.05
N ALA A 170 -33.61 38.66 -24.16
CA ALA A 170 -32.17 38.80 -24.05
C ALA A 170 -31.71 38.66 -22.60
N HIS A 171 -30.63 37.91 -22.40
CA HIS A 171 -29.92 37.78 -21.13
C HIS A 171 -28.45 38.15 -21.31
N TYR A 172 -27.82 38.57 -20.22
CA TYR A 172 -26.38 38.88 -20.23
C TYR A 172 -25.59 37.72 -19.66
N GLY A 173 -24.54 37.32 -20.38
CA GLY A 173 -23.60 36.32 -19.92
C GLY A 173 -22.79 36.82 -18.71
N THR A 174 -22.36 35.88 -17.89
CA THR A 174 -21.50 36.17 -16.73
C THR A 174 -20.11 36.58 -17.20
N ASN A 175 -19.65 37.74 -16.73
CA ASN A 175 -18.29 38.22 -16.93
C ASN A 175 -17.73 38.68 -15.58
N HIS A 176 -16.73 37.98 -15.07
CA HIS A 176 -16.11 38.27 -13.77
C HIS A 176 -15.14 39.46 -13.80
N ALA A 177 -14.90 40.05 -14.97
CA ALA A 177 -14.22 41.34 -15.03
C ALA A 177 -15.10 42.40 -14.35
N GLY A 178 -14.54 43.17 -13.41
CA GLY A 178 -15.34 44.17 -12.68
C GLY A 178 -15.83 45.36 -13.51
N ASN A 179 -15.27 45.61 -14.69
CA ASN A 179 -15.75 46.65 -15.61
C ASN A 179 -15.25 46.38 -17.05
N PRO A 180 -15.75 45.34 -17.74
CA PRO A 180 -15.35 45.06 -19.10
C PRO A 180 -15.79 46.18 -20.04
N SER A 181 -15.11 46.31 -21.18
CA SER A 181 -15.50 47.28 -22.22
C SER A 181 -16.59 46.75 -23.16
N TYR A 182 -17.15 45.58 -22.87
CA TYR A 182 -18.14 44.90 -23.68
C TYR A 182 -19.11 44.10 -22.81
N LEU A 183 -20.28 43.82 -23.37
CA LEU A 183 -21.25 42.85 -22.84
C LEU A 183 -21.27 41.62 -23.75
N ILE A 184 -21.61 40.47 -23.17
CA ILE A 184 -22.07 39.32 -23.95
C ILE A 184 -23.55 39.17 -23.69
N ALA A 185 -24.34 39.21 -24.76
CA ALA A 185 -25.78 38.97 -24.70
C ALA A 185 -26.11 37.68 -25.44
N PHE A 186 -27.17 36.99 -25.02
CA PHE A 186 -27.67 35.83 -25.72
C PHE A 186 -29.19 35.81 -25.75
N SER A 187 -29.76 35.33 -26.85
CA SER A 187 -31.20 35.28 -27.00
C SER A 187 -31.79 34.07 -26.28
N CYS A 188 -32.92 34.28 -25.58
CA CYS A 188 -33.61 33.24 -24.84
C CYS A 188 -34.94 32.86 -25.50
N ASN A 189 -35.38 31.61 -25.32
CA ASN A 189 -36.69 31.13 -25.78
C ASN A 189 -37.00 31.32 -27.28
N THR A 190 -35.99 31.46 -28.14
CA THR A 190 -36.11 31.51 -29.60
C THR A 190 -35.31 30.40 -30.26
N VAL A 191 -35.77 29.93 -31.42
CA VAL A 191 -34.96 29.11 -32.34
C VAL A 191 -35.19 29.64 -33.77
N PRO A 192 -34.14 30.09 -34.48
CA PRO A 192 -32.74 30.16 -34.05
C PRO A 192 -32.52 31.13 -32.87
N SER A 193 -31.39 30.98 -32.20
CA SER A 193 -30.91 31.91 -31.17
C SER A 193 -29.54 32.47 -31.54
N SER A 194 -29.03 33.43 -30.77
CA SER A 194 -27.69 33.96 -30.95
C SER A 194 -26.95 34.19 -29.63
N ILE A 195 -25.64 34.40 -29.77
CA ILE A 195 -24.78 35.00 -28.77
C ILE A 195 -24.04 36.16 -29.45
N ASP A 196 -24.02 37.32 -28.80
CA ASP A 196 -23.62 38.60 -29.37
C ASP A 196 -22.60 39.32 -28.46
N LEU A 197 -21.56 39.92 -29.08
CA LEU A 197 -20.66 40.85 -28.41
C LEU A 197 -21.13 42.28 -28.64
N ILE A 198 -21.44 42.97 -27.55
CA ILE A 198 -21.86 44.38 -27.59
C ILE A 198 -20.72 45.22 -27.03
N ASP A 199 -20.06 46.00 -27.89
CA ASP A 199 -19.07 46.99 -27.46
C ASP A 199 -19.80 48.15 -26.77
N VAL A 200 -19.38 48.47 -25.55
CA VAL A 200 -19.92 49.57 -24.75
C VAL A 200 -18.82 50.55 -24.30
N SER A 201 -17.61 50.43 -24.85
CA SER A 201 -16.45 51.25 -24.50
C SER A 201 -16.66 52.75 -24.75
N SER A 202 -17.56 53.09 -25.67
CA SER A 202 -17.91 54.47 -26.02
C SER A 202 -19.06 55.05 -25.18
N GLY A 203 -19.70 54.25 -24.32
CA GLY A 203 -20.93 54.61 -23.60
C GLY A 203 -22.22 54.39 -24.40
N SER A 204 -22.13 54.02 -25.69
CA SER A 204 -23.27 53.57 -26.50
C SER A 204 -23.06 52.11 -26.93
N PRO A 205 -24.10 51.27 -26.88
CA PRO A 205 -23.98 49.85 -27.21
C PRO A 205 -23.90 49.67 -28.73
N LEU A 206 -22.94 48.87 -29.19
CA LEU A 206 -22.80 48.47 -30.58
C LEU A 206 -22.59 46.96 -30.68
N VAL A 207 -23.52 46.24 -31.32
CA VAL A 207 -23.32 44.83 -31.65
C VAL A 207 -22.20 44.74 -32.69
N THR A 208 -21.08 44.11 -32.32
CA THR A 208 -19.89 44.00 -33.18
C THR A 208 -19.66 42.59 -33.71
N ARG A 209 -20.19 41.57 -33.03
CA ARG A 209 -20.04 40.16 -33.38
C ARG A 209 -21.30 39.40 -32.98
N THR A 210 -21.68 38.42 -33.80
CA THR A 210 -22.84 37.56 -33.60
C THR A 210 -22.50 36.15 -34.04
N THR A 211 -22.85 35.16 -33.24
CA THR A 211 -22.89 33.75 -33.65
C THR A 211 -24.29 33.22 -33.51
N THR A 212 -24.80 32.56 -34.55
CA THR A 212 -26.17 32.02 -34.59
C THR A 212 -26.17 30.53 -34.24
N ILE A 213 -27.05 30.16 -33.32
CA ILE A 213 -27.31 28.77 -32.93
C ILE A 213 -28.61 28.33 -33.60
N SER A 214 -28.48 27.52 -34.65
CA SER A 214 -29.59 27.24 -35.58
C SER A 214 -30.66 26.27 -35.05
N TYR A 215 -30.31 25.39 -34.12
CA TYR A 215 -31.15 24.24 -33.74
C TYR A 215 -31.57 24.20 -32.27
N ASN A 216 -31.09 25.15 -31.47
CA ASN A 216 -31.43 25.25 -30.06
C ASN A 216 -31.20 26.68 -29.55
N ASN A 217 -31.41 26.89 -28.24
CA ASN A 217 -31.17 28.16 -27.60
C ASN A 217 -30.10 28.07 -26.51
N ALA A 218 -29.21 29.06 -26.46
CA ALA A 218 -28.30 29.24 -25.33
C ALA A 218 -29.13 29.39 -24.05
N ARG A 219 -28.70 28.72 -22.98
CA ARG A 219 -29.35 28.78 -21.67
C ARG A 219 -28.56 29.60 -20.66
N ASP A 220 -27.26 29.63 -20.85
CA ASP A 220 -26.34 30.42 -20.05
C ASP A 220 -25.00 30.56 -20.78
N VAL A 221 -24.25 31.62 -20.47
CA VAL A 221 -22.98 31.95 -21.10
C VAL A 221 -22.05 32.56 -20.05
N ALA A 222 -20.80 32.09 -19.98
CA ALA A 222 -19.80 32.64 -19.09
C ALA A 222 -18.47 32.91 -19.83
N VAL A 223 -17.88 34.07 -19.60
CA VAL A 223 -16.57 34.45 -20.14
C VAL A 223 -15.47 33.70 -19.40
N ASN A 224 -14.49 33.17 -20.13
CA ASN A 224 -13.38 32.47 -19.50
C ASN A 224 -12.45 33.45 -18.75
N PRO A 225 -11.80 33.00 -17.66
CA PRO A 225 -10.88 33.85 -16.91
C PRO A 225 -9.67 34.37 -17.70
N ASP A 226 -9.38 33.77 -18.87
CA ASP A 226 -8.33 34.24 -19.78
C ASP A 226 -8.71 35.52 -20.54
N GLY A 227 -10.00 35.88 -20.57
CA GLY A 227 -10.53 37.02 -21.31
C GLY A 227 -10.46 36.87 -22.83
N THR A 228 -10.17 35.68 -23.35
CA THR A 228 -10.06 35.38 -24.79
C THR A 228 -11.10 34.41 -25.31
N HIS A 229 -11.75 33.65 -24.41
CA HIS A 229 -12.80 32.69 -24.76
C HIS A 229 -14.07 32.91 -23.92
N PHE A 230 -15.16 32.27 -24.34
CA PHE A 230 -16.36 32.09 -23.52
C PHE A 230 -16.94 30.71 -23.74
N ILE A 231 -17.70 30.21 -22.78
CA ILE A 231 -18.36 28.91 -22.86
C ILE A 231 -19.87 29.12 -22.79
N ALA A 232 -20.60 28.44 -23.68
CA ALA A 232 -22.06 28.47 -23.75
C ALA A 232 -22.68 27.13 -23.36
N ALA A 233 -23.70 27.18 -22.50
CA ALA A 233 -24.56 26.05 -22.18
C ALA A 233 -25.66 25.93 -23.25
N ILE A 234 -25.55 24.92 -24.13
CA ILE A 234 -26.46 24.73 -25.26
C ILE A 234 -27.10 23.33 -25.18
N PRO A 235 -28.40 23.21 -24.82
CA PRO A 235 -29.12 21.95 -24.79
C PRO A 235 -29.10 21.20 -26.13
N ASN A 236 -29.28 19.89 -26.09
CA ASN A 236 -29.26 18.94 -27.21
C ASN A 236 -28.05 19.07 -28.15
N SER A 237 -26.98 19.72 -27.68
CA SER A 237 -25.66 19.70 -28.29
C SER A 237 -24.79 18.63 -27.62
N ALA A 238 -23.55 18.47 -28.06
CA ALA A 238 -22.60 17.54 -27.44
C ALA A 238 -22.13 17.97 -26.03
N GLY A 239 -22.51 19.16 -25.54
CA GLY A 239 -22.26 19.60 -24.15
C GLY A 239 -22.17 21.12 -23.99
N PHE A 240 -21.21 21.58 -23.19
CA PHE A 240 -20.85 23.00 -23.13
C PHE A 240 -19.81 23.30 -24.21
N ILE A 241 -20.04 24.34 -25.01
CA ILE A 241 -19.23 24.64 -26.20
C ILE A 241 -18.42 25.90 -25.94
N GLU A 242 -17.12 25.82 -26.21
CA GLU A 242 -16.21 26.96 -26.10
C GLU A 242 -16.08 27.71 -27.44
N TYR A 243 -15.98 29.03 -27.33
CA TYR A 243 -15.93 29.96 -28.45
C TYR A 243 -14.82 30.98 -28.25
N ASN A 244 -14.20 31.39 -29.36
CA ASN A 244 -13.25 32.49 -29.37
C ASN A 244 -13.98 33.84 -29.23
N LEU A 245 -13.55 34.71 -28.32
CA LEU A 245 -14.09 36.07 -28.23
C LEU A 245 -13.72 36.94 -29.43
N SER A 246 -12.60 36.65 -30.10
CA SER A 246 -12.06 37.44 -31.20
C SER A 246 -12.92 37.37 -32.47
N ASP A 247 -13.52 36.22 -32.76
CA ASP A 247 -14.28 35.98 -33.99
C ASP A 247 -15.61 35.24 -33.79
N PHE A 248 -15.94 34.84 -32.56
CA PHE A 248 -17.19 34.15 -32.19
C PHE A 248 -17.36 32.78 -32.89
N SER A 249 -16.28 32.21 -33.40
CA SER A 249 -16.23 30.83 -33.88
C SER A 249 -16.07 29.84 -32.72
N ALA A 250 -16.69 28.65 -32.84
CA ALA A 250 -16.43 27.56 -31.92
C ALA A 250 -14.97 27.11 -32.08
N ASP A 251 -14.24 26.96 -30.97
CA ASP A 251 -12.81 26.63 -30.98
C ASP A 251 -12.53 25.12 -31.22
N GLY A 252 -13.57 24.29 -31.12
CA GLY A 252 -13.52 22.84 -31.25
C GLY A 252 -13.55 22.09 -29.91
N THR A 253 -13.45 22.80 -28.78
CA THR A 253 -13.53 22.26 -27.43
C THR A 253 -14.98 22.10 -27.03
N VAL A 254 -15.35 20.87 -26.67
CA VAL A 254 -16.69 20.54 -26.16
C VAL A 254 -16.53 19.78 -24.86
N TYR A 255 -16.98 20.40 -23.76
CA TYR A 255 -17.06 19.75 -22.47
C TYR A 255 -18.32 18.90 -22.44
N ALA A 256 -18.12 17.60 -22.57
CA ALA A 256 -19.22 16.66 -22.70
C ALA A 256 -20.18 16.77 -21.50
N SER A 257 -21.46 16.85 -21.76
CA SER A 257 -22.48 16.73 -20.72
C SER A 257 -23.60 15.83 -21.22
N ASP A 258 -24.49 15.41 -20.33
CA ASP A 258 -25.79 14.91 -20.78
C ASP A 258 -26.51 15.98 -21.62
N ASN A 259 -27.52 15.60 -22.40
CA ASN A 259 -28.17 16.41 -23.45
C ASN A 259 -28.80 17.76 -23.01
N PHE A 260 -28.67 18.22 -21.77
CA PHE A 260 -29.37 19.40 -21.26
C PHE A 260 -28.53 20.27 -20.32
N PRO A 261 -27.37 20.81 -20.77
CA PRO A 261 -26.68 21.87 -20.04
C PRO A 261 -27.56 23.13 -19.95
N VAL A 262 -27.67 23.71 -18.77
CA VAL A 262 -28.59 24.84 -18.50
C VAL A 262 -27.98 26.00 -17.71
N GLY A 263 -26.97 25.75 -16.88
CA GLY A 263 -26.27 26.80 -16.13
C GLY A 263 -24.77 26.63 -16.28
N ILE A 264 -24.03 27.74 -16.29
CA ILE A 264 -22.57 27.72 -16.35
C ILE A 264 -21.97 28.88 -15.57
N ASP A 265 -20.89 28.60 -14.88
CA ASP A 265 -19.99 29.63 -14.38
C ASP A 265 -18.53 29.22 -14.52
N THR A 266 -17.63 30.20 -14.57
CA THR A 266 -16.19 30.02 -14.78
C THR A 266 -15.39 30.78 -13.72
N ASN A 267 -14.24 30.26 -13.31
CA ASN A 267 -13.36 30.94 -12.36
C ASN A 267 -11.90 30.58 -12.57
N GLY A 268 -10.99 31.53 -12.35
CA GLY A 268 -9.54 31.37 -12.55
C GLY A 268 -8.67 31.45 -11.29
N ALA A 269 -9.23 31.76 -10.12
CA ALA A 269 -8.46 32.09 -8.91
C ALA A 269 -7.58 30.94 -8.40
N THR A 270 -8.06 29.70 -8.52
CA THR A 270 -7.33 28.47 -8.16
C THR A 270 -7.20 27.54 -9.37
N GLY A 271 -6.82 28.15 -10.49
CA GLY A 271 -6.75 27.52 -11.82
C GLY A 271 -8.08 27.57 -12.56
N ALA A 272 -7.98 27.70 -13.89
CA ALA A 272 -9.11 27.92 -14.79
C ALA A 272 -10.02 26.69 -14.86
N LYS A 273 -11.26 26.87 -14.42
CA LYS A 273 -12.27 25.80 -14.38
C LYS A 273 -13.65 26.33 -14.67
N MET A 274 -14.50 25.42 -15.12
CA MET A 274 -15.92 25.66 -15.31
C MET A 274 -16.74 24.75 -14.40
N LEU A 275 -17.90 25.26 -13.99
CA LEU A 275 -18.97 24.52 -13.34
C LEU A 275 -20.19 24.57 -14.24
N GLY A 276 -20.74 23.40 -14.58
CA GLY A 276 -21.91 23.26 -15.42
C GLY A 276 -23.06 22.58 -14.70
N GLY A 277 -24.24 23.21 -14.73
CA GLY A 277 -25.50 22.61 -14.29
C GLY A 277 -26.24 21.91 -15.43
N ILE A 278 -26.82 20.75 -15.15
CA ILE A 278 -27.50 19.87 -16.11
C ILE A 278 -28.95 19.60 -15.64
N SER A 279 -29.90 19.60 -16.60
CA SER A 279 -31.33 19.36 -16.37
C SER A 279 -31.77 18.01 -16.94
N ARG A 280 -31.85 16.92 -16.14
CA ARG A 280 -32.31 15.60 -16.63
C ARG A 280 -33.13 14.78 -15.59
N GLN A 281 -33.74 13.66 -16.01
CA GLN A 281 -34.52 12.75 -15.15
C GLN A 281 -33.62 11.80 -14.34
N VAL A 282 -33.98 11.61 -13.06
CA VAL A 282 -33.53 10.62 -12.06
C VAL A 282 -32.34 9.72 -12.42
N GLY A 283 -31.24 9.88 -11.68
CA GLY A 283 -30.10 8.94 -11.71
C GLY A 283 -28.98 9.30 -12.68
N THR A 284 -28.91 10.57 -13.10
CA THR A 284 -27.90 11.12 -14.02
C THR A 284 -27.02 12.16 -13.31
N THR A 285 -25.94 12.60 -13.94
CA THR A 285 -25.09 13.69 -13.44
C THR A 285 -25.84 15.03 -13.56
N ASP A 286 -26.03 15.73 -12.44
CA ASP A 286 -26.75 17.01 -12.37
C ASP A 286 -25.80 18.21 -12.38
N ALA A 287 -24.56 18.01 -11.94
CA ALA A 287 -23.48 18.99 -12.03
C ALA A 287 -22.19 18.33 -12.52
N THR A 288 -21.51 19.00 -13.44
CA THR A 288 -20.19 18.59 -13.93
C THR A 288 -19.23 19.77 -13.83
N GLY A 289 -17.95 19.49 -13.65
CA GLY A 289 -16.91 20.51 -13.69
C GLY A 289 -15.70 20.02 -14.48
N TYR A 290 -15.08 20.96 -15.19
CA TYR A 290 -13.92 20.71 -16.05
C TYR A 290 -12.83 21.72 -15.79
N GLN A 291 -11.59 21.30 -16.03
CA GLN A 291 -10.52 22.24 -16.30
C GLN A 291 -10.75 22.89 -17.66
N ILE A 292 -10.71 24.23 -17.72
CA ILE A 292 -10.86 24.94 -18.99
C ILE A 292 -9.64 24.64 -19.88
N GLY A 293 -9.91 24.27 -21.13
CA GLY A 293 -8.96 23.84 -22.15
C GLY A 293 -8.70 22.32 -22.19
N ASP A 294 -9.25 21.53 -21.25
CA ASP A 294 -9.12 20.07 -21.27
C ASP A 294 -10.47 19.37 -21.02
N PRO A 295 -11.22 19.06 -22.09
CA PRO A 295 -12.53 18.41 -21.97
C PRO A 295 -12.45 16.94 -21.58
N THR A 296 -11.25 16.34 -21.55
CA THR A 296 -11.08 14.93 -21.16
C THR A 296 -11.07 14.75 -19.65
N GLN A 297 -10.94 15.84 -18.90
CA GLN A 297 -10.67 15.82 -17.48
C GLN A 297 -11.84 16.38 -16.66
N VAL A 298 -12.75 15.48 -16.29
CA VAL A 298 -13.83 15.78 -15.34
C VAL A 298 -13.21 15.95 -13.95
N ILE A 299 -13.28 17.14 -13.38
CA ILE A 299 -12.77 17.44 -12.02
C ILE A 299 -13.88 17.42 -10.96
N LEU A 300 -15.14 17.38 -11.40
CA LEU A 300 -16.34 17.27 -10.57
C LEU A 300 -17.42 16.51 -11.35
N SER A 301 -18.05 15.55 -10.70
CA SER A 301 -19.32 14.96 -11.15
C SER A 301 -20.19 14.72 -9.92
N ALA A 302 -21.36 15.35 -9.88
CA ALA A 302 -22.30 15.22 -8.77
C ALA A 302 -23.72 14.93 -9.28
N SER A 303 -24.43 14.08 -8.52
CA SER A 303 -25.84 13.77 -8.72
C SER A 303 -26.59 14.09 -7.43
N PHE A 304 -27.63 14.89 -7.56
CA PHE A 304 -28.48 15.35 -6.47
C PHE A 304 -29.82 14.57 -6.43
N GLY A 305 -30.07 13.69 -7.41
CA GLY A 305 -31.21 12.76 -7.41
C GLY A 305 -32.24 13.04 -8.52
N THR A 306 -33.44 13.49 -8.14
CA THR A 306 -34.48 13.98 -9.07
C THR A 306 -34.52 15.51 -9.32
N PRO A 307 -33.62 16.37 -8.80
CA PRO A 307 -33.71 17.80 -9.06
C PRO A 307 -33.13 18.14 -10.43
N GLN A 308 -33.62 19.23 -11.04
CA GLN A 308 -33.07 19.81 -12.25
C GLN A 308 -32.44 21.16 -11.92
N THR A 309 -31.19 21.39 -12.31
CA THR A 309 -30.57 22.70 -12.12
C THR A 309 -31.33 23.75 -12.92
N PHE A 310 -31.53 24.95 -12.36
CA PHE A 310 -32.15 26.04 -13.10
C PHE A 310 -31.20 26.61 -14.17
N GLN A 311 -31.80 27.25 -15.18
CA GLN A 311 -31.05 28.07 -16.13
C GLN A 311 -30.39 29.23 -15.39
N ARG A 312 -29.11 29.52 -15.66
CA ARG A 312 -28.33 30.52 -14.88
C ARG A 312 -28.27 30.21 -13.38
N GLY A 313 -28.46 28.94 -13.03
CA GLY A 313 -28.50 28.44 -11.65
C GLY A 313 -27.17 27.96 -11.12
N ALA A 314 -26.05 28.24 -11.79
CA ALA A 314 -24.71 27.85 -11.35
C ALA A 314 -23.87 29.09 -11.03
N ALA A 315 -23.13 29.05 -9.92
CA ALA A 315 -22.15 30.07 -9.57
C ALA A 315 -20.96 29.46 -8.82
N LEU A 316 -19.78 30.06 -9.00
CA LEU A 316 -18.55 29.71 -8.30
C LEU A 316 -18.21 30.78 -7.26
N SER A 317 -17.66 30.37 -6.13
CA SER A 317 -17.05 31.28 -5.16
C SER A 317 -15.89 32.06 -5.77
N GLY A 318 -15.55 33.21 -5.17
CA GLY A 318 -14.41 34.03 -5.63
C GLY A 318 -13.08 33.28 -5.67
N ASP A 319 -12.85 32.31 -4.78
CA ASP A 319 -11.67 31.43 -4.80
C ASP A 319 -11.77 30.25 -5.78
N GLY A 320 -12.95 30.04 -6.38
CA GLY A 320 -13.28 28.94 -7.29
C GLY A 320 -13.39 27.57 -6.64
N LEU A 321 -13.21 27.43 -5.33
CA LEU A 321 -13.17 26.11 -4.67
C LEU A 321 -14.56 25.58 -4.31
N THR A 322 -15.59 26.43 -4.37
CA THR A 322 -16.97 26.08 -4.02
C THR A 322 -17.89 26.42 -5.18
N GLY A 323 -18.68 25.43 -5.59
CA GLY A 323 -19.75 25.57 -6.55
C GLY A 323 -21.11 25.59 -5.86
N TYR A 324 -21.98 26.48 -6.31
CA TYR A 324 -23.35 26.65 -5.84
C TYR A 324 -24.29 26.39 -7.00
N LEU A 325 -25.21 25.44 -6.83
CA LEU A 325 -26.22 25.14 -7.83
C LEU A 325 -27.62 25.27 -7.24
N VAL A 326 -28.48 26.06 -7.89
CA VAL A 326 -29.90 26.11 -7.55
C VAL A 326 -30.62 25.09 -8.41
N ALA A 327 -31.29 24.15 -7.77
CA ALA A 327 -31.98 23.05 -8.43
C ALA A 327 -33.43 22.92 -7.93
N TYR A 328 -34.31 22.36 -8.75
CA TYR A 328 -35.73 22.14 -8.43
C TYR A 328 -36.11 20.67 -8.54
N VAL A 329 -36.76 20.14 -7.52
CA VAL A 329 -37.37 18.80 -7.56
C VAL A 329 -38.84 18.94 -8.00
N PRO A 330 -39.27 18.26 -9.08
CA PRO A 330 -40.68 18.19 -9.44
C PRO A 330 -41.50 17.71 -8.23
N SER A 331 -42.42 18.56 -7.73
CA SER A 331 -43.28 18.36 -6.52
C SER A 331 -42.73 18.79 -5.14
N SER A 332 -41.54 19.40 -5.06
CA SER A 332 -41.00 19.97 -3.81
C SER A 332 -40.56 21.45 -3.99
N ALA A 333 -40.09 22.08 -2.91
CA ALA A 333 -39.46 23.41 -3.00
C ALA A 333 -38.08 23.34 -3.69
N SER A 334 -37.63 24.47 -4.25
CA SER A 334 -36.27 24.60 -4.80
C SER A 334 -35.21 24.37 -3.72
N ALA A 335 -34.00 24.01 -4.11
CA ALA A 335 -32.89 23.77 -3.19
C ALA A 335 -31.59 24.38 -3.70
N LEU A 336 -30.71 24.75 -2.76
CA LEU A 336 -29.32 25.09 -3.01
C LEU A 336 -28.44 23.87 -2.70
N GLU A 337 -27.68 23.46 -3.71
CA GLU A 337 -26.69 22.40 -3.67
C GLU A 337 -25.29 23.02 -3.64
N ILE A 338 -24.43 22.52 -2.73
CA ILE A 338 -23.06 23.00 -2.56
C ILE A 338 -22.09 21.86 -2.87
N VAL A 339 -21.18 22.12 -3.79
CA VAL A 339 -20.16 21.15 -4.26
C VAL A 339 -18.77 21.72 -4.08
N SER A 340 -17.82 20.86 -3.71
CA SER A 340 -16.41 21.25 -3.65
C SER A 340 -15.72 21.00 -5.00
N LEU A 341 -14.88 21.93 -5.44
CA LEU A 341 -14.01 21.76 -6.59
C LEU A 341 -12.53 21.70 -6.13
N PRO A 342 -11.69 20.92 -6.82
CA PRO A 342 -10.26 20.90 -6.49
C PRO A 342 -9.57 22.20 -6.94
N ALA A 343 -8.50 22.56 -6.22
CA ALA A 343 -7.55 23.54 -6.73
C ALA A 343 -6.73 22.91 -7.87
N ILE A 344 -6.60 23.61 -8.99
CA ILE A 344 -5.80 23.19 -10.14
C ILE A 344 -4.46 23.92 -10.09
N PRO A 345 -3.32 23.22 -10.02
CA PRO A 345 -2.01 23.86 -10.01
C PRO A 345 -1.77 24.69 -11.27
N ALA A 346 -1.51 25.99 -11.10
CA ALA A 346 -1.29 26.91 -12.23
C ALA A 346 -0.06 26.54 -13.08
N ASP A 347 0.92 25.85 -12.47
CA ASP A 347 2.12 25.35 -13.13
C ASP A 347 1.85 24.11 -14.04
N GLY A 348 0.62 23.57 -14.03
CA GLY A 348 0.25 22.39 -14.81
C GLY A 348 0.74 21.08 -14.22
N SER A 349 1.24 21.07 -12.98
CA SER A 349 1.55 19.86 -12.23
C SER A 349 0.26 19.12 -11.81
N PRO A 350 0.33 17.82 -11.48
CA PRO A 350 -0.83 17.07 -11.02
C PRO A 350 -1.32 17.54 -9.65
N SER A 351 -2.58 17.27 -9.34
CA SER A 351 -3.10 17.28 -7.97
C SER A 351 -2.47 16.15 -7.11
N PRO A 352 -2.53 16.23 -5.76
CA PRO A 352 -2.02 15.17 -4.91
C PRO A 352 -2.77 13.84 -5.09
N PRO A 353 -2.08 12.69 -5.06
CA PRO A 353 -2.72 11.38 -4.87
C PRO A 353 -3.60 11.32 -3.62
N THR A 354 -4.59 10.43 -3.63
CA THR A 354 -5.59 10.31 -2.55
C THR A 354 -5.66 8.89 -1.99
N ASN A 355 -6.42 8.69 -0.91
CA ASN A 355 -6.64 7.38 -0.27
C ASN A 355 -5.37 6.58 0.03
N VAL A 356 -4.34 7.28 0.50
CA VAL A 356 -3.08 6.63 0.86
C VAL A 356 -3.29 5.79 2.12
N SER A 357 -3.01 4.50 2.04
CA SER A 357 -3.11 3.58 3.18
C SER A 357 -1.89 2.67 3.26
N ALA A 358 -1.55 2.25 4.48
CA ALA A 358 -0.37 1.45 4.76
C ALA A 358 -0.73 0.19 5.54
N THR A 359 -0.11 -0.92 5.16
CA THR A 359 -0.20 -2.20 5.86
C THR A 359 1.18 -2.63 6.34
N VAL A 360 1.27 -3.06 7.60
CA VAL A 360 2.52 -3.46 8.25
C VAL A 360 3.12 -4.74 7.66
N GLY A 361 4.46 -4.78 7.62
CA GLY A 361 5.27 -5.96 7.33
C GLY A 361 6.54 -6.03 8.21
N VAL A 362 7.41 -6.99 7.92
CA VAL A 362 8.69 -7.16 8.63
C VAL A 362 9.70 -6.15 8.10
N GLY A 363 10.15 -5.22 8.95
CA GLY A 363 11.05 -4.14 8.55
C GLY A 363 10.59 -3.30 7.36
N ALA A 364 9.29 -3.36 7.06
CA ALA A 364 8.69 -2.84 5.84
C ALA A 364 7.21 -2.52 6.04
N ALA A 365 6.64 -1.82 5.08
CA ALA A 365 5.20 -1.58 4.95
C ALA A 365 4.82 -1.59 3.48
N ILE A 366 3.62 -2.07 3.16
CA ILE A 366 3.03 -1.94 1.83
C ILE A 366 2.12 -0.72 1.85
N VAL A 367 2.38 0.22 0.93
CA VAL A 367 1.62 1.45 0.79
C VAL A 367 0.80 1.36 -0.49
N THR A 368 -0.48 1.73 -0.42
CA THR A 368 -1.40 1.80 -1.56
C THR A 368 -2.04 3.19 -1.65
N TRP A 369 -2.45 3.61 -2.85
CA TRP A 369 -3.06 4.93 -3.08
C TRP A 369 -3.94 4.93 -4.33
N ASN A 370 -4.76 5.97 -4.49
CA ASN A 370 -5.45 6.29 -5.74
C ASN A 370 -4.67 7.37 -6.52
N ALA A 371 -4.80 7.34 -7.84
CA ALA A 371 -4.27 8.38 -8.72
C ALA A 371 -4.80 9.78 -8.32
N PRO A 372 -4.06 10.86 -8.65
CA PRO A 372 -4.59 12.22 -8.65
C PRO A 372 -5.92 12.32 -9.38
N ALA A 373 -6.85 13.11 -8.83
CA ALA A 373 -8.11 13.46 -9.51
C ALA A 373 -7.86 14.30 -10.77
N ASP A 374 -6.78 15.08 -10.75
CA ASP A 374 -6.31 15.94 -11.82
C ASP A 374 -4.83 15.63 -12.13
N HIS A 375 -4.53 15.34 -13.40
CA HIS A 375 -3.19 15.02 -13.88
C HIS A 375 -2.36 16.24 -14.34
N GLY A 376 -2.93 17.43 -14.27
CA GLY A 376 -2.38 18.66 -14.80
C GLY A 376 -2.38 18.65 -16.33
N LYS A 377 -1.48 19.42 -16.96
CA LYS A 377 -1.45 19.60 -18.42
C LYS A 377 -0.78 18.45 -19.20
N SER A 378 -0.41 17.35 -18.53
CA SER A 378 0.30 16.22 -19.16
C SER A 378 0.12 14.93 -18.37
N ALA A 379 0.24 13.78 -19.04
CA ALA A 379 0.12 12.48 -18.41
C ALA A 379 1.12 12.27 -17.26
N ILE A 380 0.67 11.58 -16.21
CA ILE A 380 1.51 11.20 -15.07
C ILE A 380 2.61 10.25 -15.55
N THR A 381 3.85 10.54 -15.18
CA THR A 381 5.05 9.76 -15.52
C THR A 381 5.53 8.86 -14.38
N GLY A 382 5.12 9.15 -13.14
CA GLY A 382 5.41 8.28 -11.99
C GLY A 382 4.92 8.84 -10.66
N TYR A 383 5.15 8.05 -9.61
CA TYR A 383 4.87 8.39 -8.22
C TYR A 383 6.12 8.28 -7.36
N LYS A 384 6.17 9.07 -6.28
CA LYS A 384 7.15 8.94 -5.21
C LYS A 384 6.42 8.76 -3.89
N VAL A 385 6.67 7.64 -3.21
CA VAL A 385 6.16 7.35 -1.87
C VAL A 385 7.27 7.63 -0.86
N GLN A 386 6.95 8.37 0.20
CA GLN A 386 7.90 8.76 1.24
C GLN A 386 7.33 8.44 2.62
N SER A 387 8.13 7.77 3.47
CA SER A 387 7.81 7.52 4.87
C SER A 387 8.18 8.72 5.76
N SER A 388 7.53 8.83 6.92
CA SER A 388 7.89 9.79 7.97
C SER A 388 9.32 9.58 8.51
N GLY A 389 9.88 8.38 8.37
CA GLY A 389 11.28 8.05 8.70
C GLY A 389 12.29 8.37 7.59
N GLY A 390 11.86 8.90 6.44
CA GLY A 390 12.72 9.34 5.35
C GLY A 390 13.01 8.28 4.26
N ALA A 391 12.57 7.04 4.42
CA ALA A 391 12.65 6.04 3.33
C ALA A 391 11.76 6.45 2.15
N ILE A 392 12.24 6.23 0.92
CA ILE A 392 11.61 6.65 -0.33
C ILE A 392 11.52 5.47 -1.29
N ALA A 393 10.41 5.36 -2.02
CA ALA A 393 10.26 4.48 -3.17
C ALA A 393 9.70 5.25 -4.39
N ASN A 394 10.33 5.06 -5.54
CA ASN A 394 9.83 5.58 -6.83
C ASN A 394 9.06 4.48 -7.55
N VAL A 395 7.94 4.85 -8.16
CA VAL A 395 6.95 3.89 -8.69
C VAL A 395 6.48 4.35 -10.06
N ASP A 396 6.37 3.42 -11.00
CA ASP A 396 5.88 3.68 -12.36
C ASP A 396 4.42 4.17 -12.36
N ALA A 397 4.05 4.99 -13.36
CA ALA A 397 2.72 5.62 -13.44
C ALA A 397 1.52 4.64 -13.47
N ASN A 398 1.74 3.38 -13.83
CA ASN A 398 0.70 2.35 -13.92
C ASN A 398 0.56 1.48 -12.64
N LYS A 399 1.25 1.82 -11.55
CA LYS A 399 1.20 1.10 -10.28
C LYS A 399 0.66 1.99 -9.17
N PHE A 400 -0.11 1.37 -8.27
CA PHE A 400 -0.83 2.02 -7.16
C PHE A 400 -0.54 1.36 -5.80
N SER A 401 0.56 0.60 -5.75
CA SER A 401 1.01 -0.09 -4.56
C SER A 401 2.53 -0.24 -4.60
N VAL A 402 3.20 -0.14 -3.45
CA VAL A 402 4.63 -0.40 -3.32
C VAL A 402 4.98 -0.94 -1.92
N LEU A 403 5.93 -1.87 -1.86
CA LEU A 403 6.59 -2.27 -0.63
C LEU A 403 7.72 -1.27 -0.32
N ILE A 404 7.63 -0.58 0.81
CA ILE A 404 8.73 0.20 1.39
C ILE A 404 9.36 -0.62 2.49
N ALA A 405 10.56 -1.11 2.23
CA ALA A 405 11.44 -1.70 3.23
C ALA A 405 12.38 -0.64 3.83
N GLY A 406 13.26 -1.03 4.76
CA GLY A 406 14.17 -0.06 5.38
C GLY A 406 13.65 0.53 6.70
N LEU A 407 12.50 0.07 7.20
CA LEU A 407 11.72 0.81 8.20
C LEU A 407 11.95 0.31 9.62
N SER A 408 12.60 1.14 10.45
CA SER A 408 12.75 0.89 11.90
C SER A 408 11.43 0.51 12.59
N PRO A 409 11.46 -0.31 13.66
CA PRO A 409 10.26 -0.77 14.39
C PRO A 409 9.68 0.33 15.31
N VAL A 410 9.41 1.49 14.73
CA VAL A 410 8.73 2.64 15.32
C VAL A 410 7.52 3.00 14.45
N PRO A 411 6.56 3.81 14.93
CA PRO A 411 5.44 4.25 14.09
C PRO A 411 5.90 5.04 12.85
N HIS A 412 5.38 4.67 11.67
CA HIS A 412 5.57 5.37 10.41
C HIS A 412 4.24 5.68 9.72
N THR A 413 4.18 6.84 9.06
CA THR A 413 3.12 7.22 8.10
C THR A 413 3.74 7.48 6.74
N PHE A 414 2.94 7.44 5.67
CA PHE A 414 3.43 7.60 4.30
C PHE A 414 2.65 8.65 3.52
N THR A 415 3.35 9.40 2.68
CA THR A 415 2.77 10.34 1.71
C THR A 415 3.20 9.99 0.31
N VAL A 416 2.35 10.28 -0.68
CA VAL A 416 2.63 10.03 -2.11
C VAL A 416 2.57 11.33 -2.88
N THR A 417 3.52 11.55 -3.79
CA THR A 417 3.46 12.62 -4.81
C THR A 417 3.38 12.01 -6.21
N ALA A 418 2.68 12.67 -7.12
CA ALA A 418 2.64 12.30 -8.54
C ALA A 418 3.47 13.30 -9.37
N THR A 419 4.10 12.83 -10.44
CA THR A 419 4.91 13.68 -11.33
C THR A 419 4.38 13.57 -12.76
N ASN A 420 4.32 14.69 -13.46
CA ASN A 420 4.16 14.75 -14.92
C ASN A 420 5.32 15.58 -15.52
N THR A 421 5.28 15.90 -16.82
CA THR A 421 6.33 16.69 -17.48
C THR A 421 6.36 18.16 -17.08
N ASN A 422 5.29 18.69 -16.48
CA ASN A 422 5.21 20.09 -16.02
C ASN A 422 5.70 20.25 -14.57
N GLY A 423 5.53 19.22 -13.73
CA GLY A 423 5.96 19.29 -12.34
C GLY A 423 5.57 18.10 -11.48
N THR A 424 5.76 18.25 -10.17
CA THR A 424 5.39 17.26 -9.15
C THR A 424 4.32 17.85 -8.25
N SER A 425 3.30 17.06 -7.95
CA SER A 425 2.20 17.45 -7.07
C SER A 425 2.69 17.77 -5.66
N ALA A 426 1.87 18.48 -4.89
CA ALA A 426 2.01 18.46 -3.43
C ALA A 426 1.85 17.02 -2.89
N PRO A 427 2.44 16.69 -1.72
CA PRO A 427 2.24 15.40 -1.07
C PRO A 427 0.77 15.17 -0.71
N SER A 428 0.34 13.92 -0.82
CA SER A 428 -0.96 13.47 -0.30
C SER A 428 -1.10 13.73 1.20
N ALA A 429 -2.32 13.60 1.73
CA ALA A 429 -2.50 13.38 3.16
C ALA A 429 -1.72 12.13 3.61
N PRO A 430 -1.17 12.10 4.85
CA PRO A 430 -0.50 10.92 5.38
C PRO A 430 -1.43 9.71 5.49
N SER A 431 -0.89 8.52 5.27
CA SER A 431 -1.58 7.25 5.56
C SER A 431 -1.91 7.07 7.04
N ASN A 432 -2.65 6.00 7.36
CA ASN A 432 -2.67 5.45 8.71
C ASN A 432 -1.25 5.11 9.19
N SER A 433 -1.03 5.19 10.51
CA SER A 433 0.24 4.84 11.15
C SER A 433 0.40 3.32 11.26
N VAL A 434 1.59 2.81 10.93
CA VAL A 434 1.97 1.39 11.10
C VAL A 434 3.32 1.27 11.78
N THR A 435 3.54 0.22 12.57
CA THR A 435 4.82 -0.06 13.24
C THR A 435 5.40 -1.37 12.68
N PRO A 436 6.42 -1.31 11.81
CA PRO A 436 7.06 -2.49 11.23
C PRO A 436 7.56 -3.48 12.27
N ILE A 437 7.49 -4.77 11.94
CA ILE A 437 7.96 -5.84 12.82
C ILE A 437 9.49 -5.92 12.72
N ALA A 438 10.19 -5.98 13.85
CA ALA A 438 11.65 -6.11 13.86
C ALA A 438 12.07 -7.48 13.26
N GLY A 439 12.88 -7.45 12.21
CA GLY A 439 13.37 -8.63 11.51
C GLY A 439 14.03 -8.23 10.19
N GLY A 440 14.52 -9.22 9.43
CA GLY A 440 15.17 -8.95 8.16
C GLY A 440 15.70 -10.19 7.45
N THR A 441 16.52 -9.95 6.43
CA THR A 441 17.08 -10.98 5.54
C THR A 441 18.38 -11.57 6.11
N PHE A 442 18.68 -12.81 5.73
CA PHE A 442 19.89 -13.52 6.15
C PHE A 442 21.11 -13.13 5.31
N ASN A 443 22.19 -12.81 6.00
CA ASN A 443 23.49 -12.48 5.45
C ASN A 443 24.49 -13.59 5.82
N PRO A 444 24.77 -14.53 4.89
CA PRO A 444 25.62 -15.67 5.19
C PRO A 444 27.10 -15.30 5.21
N LEU A 445 27.84 -15.88 6.16
CA LEU A 445 29.28 -15.68 6.33
C LEU A 445 30.06 -16.97 6.08
N THR A 446 31.36 -16.85 5.81
CA THR A 446 32.28 -17.99 5.98
C THR A 446 32.47 -18.19 7.50
N PRO A 447 32.26 -19.41 8.05
CA PRO A 447 32.27 -19.61 9.49
C PRO A 447 33.52 -19.08 10.18
N LYS A 448 33.35 -18.36 11.30
CA LYS A 448 34.47 -17.74 12.03
C LYS A 448 34.32 -17.88 13.54
N ARG A 449 35.41 -18.24 14.21
CA ARG A 449 35.50 -18.31 15.68
C ARG A 449 35.37 -16.92 16.28
N LEU A 450 34.30 -16.71 17.07
CA LEU A 450 34.10 -15.49 17.85
C LEU A 450 34.79 -15.58 19.20
N LEU A 451 34.58 -16.69 19.92
CA LEU A 451 35.17 -16.90 21.23
C LEU A 451 35.55 -18.36 21.48
N ASP A 452 36.59 -18.57 22.28
CA ASP A 452 37.03 -19.89 22.75
C ASP A 452 37.67 -19.77 24.14
N THR A 453 36.97 -20.27 25.15
CA THR A 453 37.39 -20.21 26.55
C THR A 453 38.59 -21.09 26.89
N ARG A 454 39.04 -21.97 25.96
CA ARG A 454 40.21 -22.83 26.16
C ARG A 454 41.53 -22.10 25.93
N ASN A 455 41.52 -21.07 25.10
CA ASN A 455 42.73 -20.36 24.67
C ASN A 455 42.59 -18.82 24.71
N GLY A 456 41.42 -18.30 25.07
CA GLY A 456 41.17 -16.87 25.24
C GLY A 456 40.82 -16.13 23.95
N THR A 457 40.51 -16.86 22.88
CA THR A 457 40.02 -16.25 21.63
C THR A 457 38.79 -15.38 21.92
N GLY A 458 38.75 -14.18 21.34
CA GLY A 458 37.69 -13.20 21.61
C GLY A 458 37.91 -12.36 22.87
N GLY A 459 39.08 -12.46 23.51
CA GLY A 459 39.38 -11.70 24.73
C GLY A 459 38.69 -12.24 25.98
N VAL A 460 38.15 -13.46 25.92
CA VAL A 460 37.53 -14.12 27.07
C VAL A 460 38.61 -14.75 27.98
N PRO A 461 38.38 -14.88 29.30
CA PRO A 461 39.34 -15.53 30.17
C PRO A 461 39.60 -16.99 29.77
N VAL A 462 40.87 -17.41 29.83
CA VAL A 462 41.29 -18.79 29.61
C VAL A 462 40.88 -19.64 30.82
N ARG A 463 39.65 -20.17 30.81
CA ARG A 463 39.13 -21.00 31.89
C ARG A 463 37.95 -21.85 31.45
N ARG A 464 37.72 -22.94 32.17
CA ARG A 464 36.43 -23.62 32.15
C ARG A 464 35.38 -22.72 32.84
N LEU A 465 34.21 -22.58 32.24
CA LEU A 465 33.08 -21.90 32.88
C LEU A 465 32.56 -22.76 34.04
N GLY A 466 32.18 -22.12 35.15
CA GLY A 466 31.67 -22.79 36.34
C GLY A 466 30.20 -23.19 36.20
N ALA A 467 29.74 -24.13 37.02
CA ALA A 467 28.32 -24.50 37.08
C ALA A 467 27.46 -23.28 37.41
N GLY A 468 26.37 -23.10 36.69
CA GLY A 468 25.45 -21.98 36.91
C GLY A 468 25.96 -20.62 36.42
N SER A 469 27.08 -20.55 35.70
CA SER A 469 27.65 -19.29 35.22
C SER A 469 27.09 -18.85 33.88
N THR A 470 27.05 -17.54 33.66
CA THR A 470 26.71 -16.91 32.37
C THR A 470 27.90 -16.12 31.86
N LEU A 471 28.24 -16.32 30.59
CA LEU A 471 29.21 -15.49 29.85
C LEU A 471 28.46 -14.63 28.83
N GLY A 472 28.46 -13.31 29.03
CA GLY A 472 28.00 -12.36 28.01
C GLY A 472 29.11 -12.03 27.01
N PHE A 473 28.80 -12.01 25.73
CA PHE A 473 29.76 -11.71 24.66
C PHE A 473 29.20 -10.70 23.65
N GLN A 474 30.03 -9.76 23.23
CA GLN A 474 29.72 -8.79 22.18
C GLN A 474 29.83 -9.47 20.82
N VAL A 475 28.71 -9.70 20.15
CA VAL A 475 28.68 -10.39 18.86
C VAL A 475 28.60 -9.38 17.71
N ALA A 476 27.73 -8.37 17.82
CA ALA A 476 27.68 -7.28 16.84
C ALA A 476 29.05 -6.56 16.78
N GLY A 477 29.53 -6.29 15.57
CA GLY A 477 30.86 -5.72 15.32
C GLY A 477 32.01 -6.73 15.29
N HIS A 478 31.74 -8.03 15.50
CA HIS A 478 32.76 -9.08 15.49
C HIS A 478 32.48 -10.15 14.42
N GLY A 479 33.54 -10.82 13.97
CA GLY A 479 33.41 -12.03 13.13
C GLY A 479 32.80 -11.82 11.74
N GLY A 480 32.60 -10.58 11.28
CA GLY A 480 31.89 -10.26 10.04
C GLY A 480 30.43 -9.82 10.26
N VAL A 481 29.95 -9.80 11.51
CA VAL A 481 28.66 -9.22 11.88
C VAL A 481 28.82 -7.69 12.01
N PRO A 482 27.98 -6.88 11.34
CA PRO A 482 27.97 -5.43 11.51
C PRO A 482 27.74 -4.99 12.97
N ALA A 483 28.13 -3.75 13.29
CA ALA A 483 27.91 -3.16 14.61
C ALA A 483 26.48 -2.65 14.81
N THR A 484 25.79 -2.30 13.71
CA THR A 484 24.43 -1.77 13.65
C THR A 484 23.73 -2.36 12.43
N GLY A 485 22.41 -2.22 12.31
CA GLY A 485 21.69 -2.75 11.15
C GLY A 485 21.39 -4.25 11.26
N VAL A 486 21.38 -4.81 12.47
CA VAL A 486 21.32 -6.25 12.72
C VAL A 486 20.29 -6.60 13.78
N SER A 487 19.45 -7.60 13.52
CA SER A 487 18.37 -8.04 14.41
C SER A 487 18.71 -9.34 15.15
N ALA A 488 19.38 -10.27 14.47
CA ALA A 488 19.75 -11.57 15.00
C ALA A 488 21.07 -12.09 14.42
N VAL A 489 21.56 -13.18 15.02
CA VAL A 489 22.75 -13.90 14.58
C VAL A 489 22.49 -15.40 14.49
N VAL A 490 23.17 -16.05 13.55
CA VAL A 490 23.25 -17.51 13.46
C VAL A 490 24.62 -17.94 13.97
N LEU A 491 24.62 -18.72 15.05
CA LEU A 491 25.83 -19.19 15.72
C LEU A 491 25.83 -20.71 15.77
N ASN A 492 27.02 -21.32 15.62
CA ASN A 492 27.26 -22.68 16.06
C ASN A 492 27.94 -22.63 17.43
N VAL A 493 27.22 -23.04 18.48
CA VAL A 493 27.71 -23.05 19.86
C VAL A 493 28.18 -24.44 20.22
N THR A 494 29.37 -24.57 20.79
CA THR A 494 29.94 -25.86 21.17
C THR A 494 30.42 -25.83 22.62
N VAL A 495 30.01 -26.84 23.39
CA VAL A 495 30.58 -27.12 24.69
C VAL A 495 31.57 -28.28 24.59
N THR A 496 32.66 -28.19 25.34
CA THR A 496 33.67 -29.25 25.43
C THR A 496 34.29 -29.28 26.83
N ASN A 497 35.17 -30.24 27.10
CA ASN A 497 35.83 -30.39 28.39
C ASN A 497 34.82 -30.43 29.56
N THR A 498 33.72 -31.14 29.34
CA THR A 498 32.56 -31.22 30.23
C THR A 498 32.83 -32.18 31.39
N SER A 499 32.46 -31.81 32.61
CA SER A 499 32.78 -32.57 33.84
C SER A 499 31.59 -33.29 34.50
N GLY A 500 30.37 -33.03 34.03
CA GLY A 500 29.13 -33.63 34.51
C GLY A 500 28.02 -33.43 33.48
N THR A 501 26.84 -33.99 33.75
CA THR A 501 25.64 -33.71 32.94
C THR A 501 25.27 -32.23 33.03
N GLY A 502 24.90 -31.64 31.91
CA GLY A 502 24.53 -30.23 31.86
C GLY A 502 23.89 -29.82 30.54
N PHE A 503 23.56 -28.54 30.46
CA PHE A 503 22.95 -27.89 29.30
C PHE A 503 23.43 -26.45 29.17
N LEU A 504 23.30 -25.91 27.95
CA LEU A 504 23.60 -24.53 27.63
C LEU A 504 22.34 -23.82 27.14
N THR A 505 22.15 -22.59 27.60
CA THR A 505 21.11 -21.67 27.12
C THR A 505 21.78 -20.41 26.61
N ALA A 506 21.54 -20.09 25.35
CA ALA A 506 21.98 -18.88 24.69
C ALA A 506 20.76 -17.96 24.51
N TYR A 507 20.89 -16.68 24.88
CA TYR A 507 19.77 -15.74 24.91
C TYR A 507 20.24 -14.28 24.81
N PRO A 508 19.36 -13.35 24.39
CA PRO A 508 19.72 -11.94 24.29
C PRO A 508 20.13 -11.36 25.65
N ALA A 509 21.25 -10.63 25.70
CA ALA A 509 21.69 -9.96 26.92
C ALA A 509 20.69 -8.88 27.40
N GLY A 510 20.55 -8.73 28.71
CA GLY A 510 19.60 -7.79 29.32
C GLY A 510 18.18 -8.35 29.51
N LEU A 511 17.88 -9.53 28.95
CA LEU A 511 16.61 -10.22 29.16
C LEU A 511 16.76 -11.36 30.18
N SER A 512 15.63 -11.80 30.75
CA SER A 512 15.59 -12.98 31.61
C SER A 512 15.99 -14.24 30.85
N ARG A 513 16.75 -15.13 31.50
CA ARG A 513 17.15 -16.40 30.90
C ARG A 513 15.91 -17.28 30.67
N PRO A 514 15.68 -17.77 29.44
CA PRO A 514 14.63 -18.75 29.17
C PRO A 514 14.83 -20.07 29.91
N THR A 515 13.77 -20.87 30.01
CA THR A 515 13.86 -22.27 30.48
C THR A 515 14.35 -23.23 29.40
N ALA A 516 14.38 -22.79 28.14
CA ALA A 516 14.86 -23.55 26.99
C ALA A 516 16.37 -23.86 27.08
N SER A 517 16.78 -25.04 26.61
CA SER A 517 18.19 -25.43 26.46
C SER A 517 18.49 -25.58 24.98
N ASN A 518 19.56 -24.97 24.48
CA ASN A 518 19.98 -25.15 23.09
C ASN A 518 20.72 -26.48 22.91
N LEU A 519 21.57 -26.88 23.86
CA LEU A 519 22.25 -28.17 23.79
C LEU A 519 22.38 -28.82 25.17
N ASN A 520 22.54 -30.14 25.16
CA ASN A 520 22.60 -30.99 26.34
C ASN A 520 23.81 -31.93 26.24
N TRP A 521 24.47 -32.23 27.36
CA TRP A 521 25.64 -33.10 27.38
C TRP A 521 25.73 -33.95 28.64
N THR A 522 26.54 -35.00 28.54
CA THR A 522 27.08 -35.78 29.67
C THR A 522 28.58 -35.53 29.81
N ALA A 523 29.20 -35.99 30.90
CA ALA A 523 30.62 -35.79 31.16
C ALA A 523 31.52 -36.32 30.01
N GLY A 524 32.57 -35.59 29.67
CA GLY A 524 33.54 -35.95 28.64
C GLY A 524 33.07 -35.76 27.19
N ARG A 525 31.86 -35.24 26.97
CA ARG A 525 31.30 -35.01 25.63
C ARG A 525 31.66 -33.63 25.10
N THR A 526 31.92 -33.56 23.79
CA THR A 526 31.91 -32.32 23.00
C THR A 526 30.61 -32.30 22.20
N VAL A 527 29.80 -31.26 22.35
CA VAL A 527 28.46 -31.16 21.74
C VAL A 527 28.31 -29.80 21.08
N PRO A 528 28.13 -29.74 19.74
CA PRO A 528 27.71 -28.54 19.03
C PRO A 528 26.18 -28.47 18.87
N ASN A 529 25.63 -27.28 18.72
CA ASN A 529 24.31 -27.05 18.12
C ASN A 529 24.27 -25.68 17.43
N LEU A 530 23.51 -25.55 16.34
CA LEU A 530 23.17 -24.25 15.75
C LEU A 530 22.16 -23.52 16.63
N VAL A 531 22.26 -22.20 16.71
CA VAL A 531 21.27 -21.34 17.35
C VAL A 531 21.02 -20.08 16.50
N GLN A 532 19.76 -19.64 16.44
CA GLN A 532 19.36 -18.37 15.83
C GLN A 532 18.85 -17.45 16.94
N ILE A 533 19.53 -16.34 17.21
CA ILE A 533 19.30 -15.57 18.44
C ILE A 533 19.29 -14.07 18.16
N ALA A 534 18.32 -13.37 18.74
CA ALA A 534 18.25 -11.91 18.75
C ALA A 534 19.41 -11.28 19.55
N PHE A 535 19.79 -10.07 19.18
CA PHE A 535 20.72 -9.32 20.02
C PHE A 535 20.06 -8.74 21.26
N GLY A 536 20.78 -8.80 22.38
CA GLY A 536 20.45 -8.05 23.57
C GLY A 536 21.04 -6.63 23.55
N THR A 537 20.98 -5.95 24.69
CA THR A 537 21.52 -4.59 24.84
C THR A 537 22.97 -4.49 24.32
N GLY A 538 23.19 -3.56 23.39
CA GLY A 538 24.50 -3.30 22.80
C GLY A 538 25.01 -4.35 21.82
N GLY A 539 24.19 -5.29 21.33
CA GLY A 539 24.65 -6.31 20.37
C GLY A 539 25.23 -7.57 21.02
N LYS A 540 24.87 -7.83 22.29
CA LYS A 540 25.42 -8.93 23.10
C LYS A 540 24.50 -10.14 23.17
N VAL A 541 25.11 -11.32 23.29
CA VAL A 541 24.45 -12.60 23.57
C VAL A 541 25.01 -13.18 24.88
N ASN A 542 24.13 -13.71 25.72
CA ASN A 542 24.49 -14.41 26.95
C ASN A 542 24.50 -15.92 26.72
N PHE A 543 25.53 -16.59 27.23
CA PHE A 543 25.65 -18.05 27.23
C PHE A 543 25.71 -18.56 28.67
N TYR A 544 24.62 -19.17 29.12
CA TYR A 544 24.51 -19.82 30.41
C TYR A 544 24.94 -21.29 30.31
N VAL A 545 25.72 -21.78 31.28
CA VAL A 545 26.06 -23.21 31.42
C VAL A 545 25.61 -23.72 32.78
N SER A 546 24.88 -24.84 32.81
CA SER A 546 24.40 -25.44 34.07
C SER A 546 25.43 -26.32 34.77
N SER A 547 26.46 -26.79 34.06
CA SER A 547 27.53 -27.66 34.55
C SER A 547 28.88 -27.21 33.98
N PRO A 548 30.03 -27.48 34.64
CA PRO A 548 31.29 -26.90 34.19
C PRO A 548 31.72 -27.43 32.82
N ALA A 549 31.98 -26.50 31.90
CA ALA A 549 32.36 -26.76 30.51
C ALA A 549 33.18 -25.60 29.92
N ASN A 550 33.96 -25.88 28.89
CA ASN A 550 34.51 -24.86 28.00
C ASN A 550 33.49 -24.54 26.91
N LEU A 551 33.32 -23.26 26.62
CA LEU A 551 32.51 -22.75 25.53
C LEU A 551 33.36 -22.31 24.34
N ILE A 552 32.84 -22.62 23.17
CA ILE A 552 33.31 -22.24 21.84
C ILE A 552 32.10 -21.68 21.08
N VAL A 553 32.26 -20.55 20.39
CA VAL A 553 31.21 -19.98 19.54
C VAL A 553 31.79 -19.60 18.19
N ASP A 554 31.19 -20.14 17.14
CA ASP A 554 31.45 -19.80 15.74
C ASP A 554 30.23 -19.06 15.17
N VAL A 555 30.45 -18.04 14.34
CA VAL A 555 29.37 -17.34 13.61
C VAL A 555 29.25 -17.89 12.19
N GLU A 556 28.03 -18.16 11.74
CA GLU A 556 27.71 -18.64 10.38
C GLU A 556 27.02 -17.58 9.52
N GLY A 557 26.36 -16.59 10.14
CA GLY A 557 25.72 -15.47 9.47
C GLY A 557 24.95 -14.59 10.43
N TRP A 558 24.27 -13.57 9.91
CA TRP A 558 23.45 -12.65 10.69
C TRP A 558 22.20 -12.24 9.93
N TYR A 559 21.18 -11.78 10.66
CA TYR A 559 19.97 -11.23 10.07
C TYR A 559 20.01 -9.71 10.16
N GLY A 560 19.75 -9.05 9.04
CA GLY A 560 19.58 -7.60 9.02
C GLY A 560 18.45 -7.18 9.95
N ASP A 561 18.57 -5.97 10.52
CA ASP A 561 17.37 -5.29 10.99
C ASP A 561 16.67 -4.62 9.82
N SER A 562 15.58 -3.95 10.13
CA SER A 562 14.77 -3.30 9.15
C SER A 562 15.47 -2.21 8.36
N THR A 563 16.59 -1.65 8.82
CA THR A 563 17.32 -0.53 8.18
C THR A 563 18.40 -0.99 7.20
N ASP A 564 18.80 -2.27 7.27
CA ASP A 564 19.58 -2.89 6.22
C ASP A 564 18.63 -3.21 5.07
N SER A 565 18.87 -2.56 3.92
CA SER A 565 18.05 -2.66 2.72
C SER A 565 17.54 -4.08 2.51
N TYR A 566 16.23 -4.27 2.29
CA TYR A 566 15.69 -5.46 1.64
C TYR A 566 16.31 -5.55 0.25
N LEU A 567 17.55 -6.04 0.21
CA LEU A 567 18.13 -6.56 -1.00
C LEU A 567 17.27 -7.78 -1.34
N VAL A 568 17.11 -8.03 -2.63
CA VAL A 568 16.43 -9.19 -3.19
C VAL A 568 17.21 -10.50 -2.88
N SER A 569 17.84 -10.59 -1.71
CA SER A 569 18.77 -11.62 -1.26
C SER A 569 18.59 -11.86 0.23
N GLY A 570 18.81 -13.10 0.66
CA GLY A 570 18.72 -13.51 2.06
C GLY A 570 17.31 -13.84 2.52
N LEU A 571 16.33 -13.94 1.61
CA LEU A 571 14.99 -14.40 1.92
C LEU A 571 15.00 -15.93 2.00
N TYR A 572 14.37 -16.49 3.04
CA TYR A 572 14.30 -17.93 3.23
C TYR A 572 13.20 -18.54 2.36
N HIS A 573 13.56 -19.55 1.58
CA HIS A 573 12.63 -20.37 0.84
C HIS A 573 12.52 -21.71 1.57
N SER A 574 11.35 -21.96 2.16
CA SER A 574 11.12 -23.21 2.86
C SER A 574 10.92 -24.37 1.89
N GLN A 575 11.29 -25.55 2.37
CA GLN A 575 11.10 -26.82 1.70
C GLN A 575 11.11 -27.92 2.75
N GLY A 576 10.22 -28.90 2.59
CA GLY A 576 10.25 -30.16 3.31
C GLY A 576 11.62 -30.85 3.25
N PRO A 577 12.01 -31.62 4.29
CA PRO A 577 13.33 -32.24 4.36
C PRO A 577 13.56 -33.23 3.21
N GLN A 578 14.68 -33.09 2.52
CA GLN A 578 15.07 -33.98 1.43
C GLN A 578 16.50 -34.46 1.59
N ARG A 579 16.75 -35.76 1.34
CA ARG A 579 18.11 -36.31 1.35
C ARG A 579 18.84 -35.91 0.08
N TRP A 580 19.91 -35.12 0.22
CA TRP A 580 20.72 -34.67 -0.89
C TRP A 580 21.88 -35.60 -1.19
N TYR A 581 22.55 -36.05 -0.14
CA TYR A 581 23.80 -36.76 -0.24
C TYR A 581 23.89 -37.85 0.81
N ASP A 582 24.35 -39.02 0.41
CA ASP A 582 24.58 -40.14 1.32
C ASP A 582 25.79 -40.94 0.84
N SER A 583 26.91 -40.81 1.54
CA SER A 583 28.16 -41.50 1.19
C SER A 583 28.06 -43.02 1.20
N ARG A 584 27.01 -43.59 1.81
CA ARG A 584 26.74 -45.03 1.85
C ARG A 584 26.18 -45.59 0.55
N TYR A 585 25.67 -44.74 -0.34
CA TYR A 585 24.92 -45.14 -1.54
C TYR A 585 25.30 -44.37 -2.81
N ILE A 586 26.55 -43.90 -2.93
CA ILE A 586 27.01 -43.12 -4.09
C ILE A 586 27.39 -44.07 -5.23
N SER A 587 26.67 -43.99 -6.35
CA SER A 587 27.10 -44.65 -7.59
C SER A 587 28.24 -43.88 -8.25
N THR A 588 29.41 -44.50 -8.36
CA THR A 588 30.52 -44.00 -9.18
C THR A 588 30.55 -44.72 -10.54
N ALA A 589 31.18 -44.12 -11.55
CA ALA A 589 31.39 -44.75 -12.86
C ALA A 589 32.13 -46.10 -12.80
N ASN A 590 32.76 -46.40 -11.65
CA ASN A 590 33.50 -47.64 -11.39
C ASN A 590 32.77 -48.62 -10.46
N GLY A 591 31.45 -48.46 -10.25
CA GLY A 591 30.61 -49.46 -9.57
C GLY A 591 30.74 -49.58 -8.04
N GLY A 592 31.49 -48.68 -7.37
CA GLY A 592 31.51 -48.64 -5.91
C GLY A 592 30.34 -47.84 -5.36
N LEU A 593 29.53 -48.44 -4.47
CA LEU A 593 28.31 -47.86 -3.84
C LEU A 593 28.57 -47.14 -2.50
N HIS A 594 29.75 -47.33 -1.88
CA HIS A 594 30.08 -46.79 -0.54
C HIS A 594 31.41 -46.04 -0.58
N GLN A 595 31.39 -44.76 -0.21
CA GLN A 595 32.54 -43.84 -0.29
C GLN A 595 32.66 -43.05 1.02
N PRO A 596 33.08 -43.65 2.15
CA PRO A 596 33.26 -42.89 3.39
C PRO A 596 34.32 -41.79 3.21
N LEU A 597 34.23 -40.71 3.99
CA LEU A 597 35.22 -39.63 3.98
C LEU A 597 36.45 -40.07 4.77
N ALA A 598 37.62 -40.03 4.15
CA ALA A 598 38.91 -40.34 4.75
C ALA A 598 39.38 -39.24 5.74
N PRO A 599 40.31 -39.55 6.65
CA PRO A 599 40.88 -38.53 7.54
C PRO A 599 41.63 -37.47 6.75
N GLY A 600 41.36 -36.19 7.03
CA GLY A 600 41.95 -35.06 6.32
C GLY A 600 41.32 -34.76 4.96
N GLU A 601 40.36 -35.59 4.51
CA GLU A 601 39.67 -35.37 3.24
C GLU A 601 38.79 -34.12 3.31
N THR A 602 38.78 -33.34 2.22
CA THR A 602 37.74 -32.35 1.95
C THR A 602 36.91 -32.82 0.78
N ARG A 603 35.62 -33.02 0.99
CA ARG A 603 34.67 -33.39 -0.06
C ARG A 603 33.83 -32.19 -0.45
N THR A 604 33.81 -31.85 -1.73
CA THR A 604 33.02 -30.73 -2.27
C THR A 604 31.81 -31.29 -3.01
N ILE A 605 30.63 -30.74 -2.71
CA ILE A 605 29.35 -31.23 -3.21
C ILE A 605 28.60 -30.06 -3.86
N GLN A 606 28.02 -30.31 -5.03
CA GLN A 606 27.16 -29.38 -5.77
C GLN A 606 25.77 -29.30 -5.14
N PHE A 607 25.24 -28.09 -4.97
CA PHE A 607 23.88 -27.88 -4.48
C PHE A 607 23.09 -26.93 -5.40
N ALA A 608 23.48 -25.65 -5.44
CA ALA A 608 22.78 -24.61 -6.20
C ALA A 608 23.11 -24.70 -7.70
N GLY A 609 22.13 -24.52 -8.60
CA GLY A 609 22.33 -24.69 -10.05
C GLY A 609 22.61 -26.14 -10.48
N GLY A 610 22.34 -27.12 -9.60
CA GLY A 610 22.47 -28.55 -9.87
C GLY A 610 21.13 -29.23 -10.25
N TYR A 611 21.06 -30.56 -10.05
CA TYR A 611 20.00 -31.44 -10.57
C TYR A 611 18.60 -31.32 -9.92
N PHE A 612 18.38 -30.45 -8.92
CA PHE A 612 17.18 -30.48 -8.06
C PHE A 612 16.58 -29.09 -7.75
N ASN A 613 16.47 -28.22 -8.75
CA ASN A 613 15.70 -26.96 -8.68
C ASN A 613 16.13 -25.94 -7.60
N ILE A 614 17.27 -26.10 -6.91
CA ILE A 614 17.84 -25.03 -6.08
C ILE A 614 18.42 -23.97 -7.04
N PRO A 615 17.92 -22.71 -7.03
CA PRO A 615 18.35 -21.69 -7.97
C PRO A 615 19.86 -21.41 -7.91
N GLY A 616 20.47 -21.12 -9.06
CA GLY A 616 21.91 -20.86 -9.15
C GLY A 616 22.37 -19.59 -8.42
N ASP A 617 21.46 -18.66 -8.17
CA ASP A 617 21.65 -17.44 -7.40
C ASP A 617 21.50 -17.65 -5.88
N THR A 618 21.40 -18.89 -5.38
CA THR A 618 21.28 -19.17 -3.93
C THR A 618 22.48 -18.68 -3.13
N GLY A 619 22.22 -17.94 -2.04
CA GLY A 619 23.26 -17.39 -1.15
C GLY A 619 23.69 -18.35 -0.03
N ALA A 620 22.76 -19.12 0.52
CA ALA A 620 23.03 -20.12 1.57
C ALA A 620 22.01 -21.25 1.56
N ILE A 621 22.36 -22.39 2.15
CA ILE A 621 21.50 -23.58 2.23
C ILE A 621 21.39 -24.05 3.67
N VAL A 622 20.17 -24.43 4.06
CA VAL A 622 19.89 -25.00 5.37
C VAL A 622 20.09 -26.51 5.29
N LEU A 623 21.15 -27.00 5.93
CA LEU A 623 21.58 -28.40 5.89
C LEU A 623 21.40 -29.04 7.26
N ASN A 624 20.96 -30.30 7.29
CA ASN A 624 21.26 -31.16 8.43
C ASN A 624 22.40 -32.11 8.06
N VAL A 625 23.51 -32.01 8.78
CA VAL A 625 24.74 -32.75 8.48
C VAL A 625 24.88 -33.87 9.50
N THR A 626 24.78 -35.11 9.03
CA THR A 626 24.86 -36.31 9.86
C THR A 626 26.12 -37.11 9.53
N VAL A 627 26.85 -37.51 10.56
CA VAL A 627 27.92 -38.50 10.44
C VAL A 627 27.47 -39.82 11.04
N THR A 628 27.85 -40.93 10.39
CA THR A 628 27.61 -42.27 10.92
C THR A 628 28.81 -43.18 10.72
N SER A 629 28.93 -44.19 11.60
CA SER A 629 30.00 -45.18 11.59
C SER A 629 31.44 -44.60 11.58
N PRO A 630 31.75 -43.51 12.31
CA PRO A 630 33.10 -42.98 12.36
C PRO A 630 34.06 -43.99 13.01
N SER A 631 35.25 -44.18 12.45
CA SER A 631 36.25 -45.12 13.01
C SER A 631 37.13 -44.52 14.10
N LYS A 632 37.20 -43.19 14.20
CA LYS A 632 37.91 -42.44 15.24
C LYS A 632 37.08 -41.23 15.68
N ALA A 633 37.43 -40.64 16.82
CA ALA A 633 36.88 -39.34 17.18
C ALA A 633 37.37 -38.25 16.21
N GLY A 634 36.51 -37.28 15.91
CA GLY A 634 36.79 -36.24 14.94
C GLY A 634 35.68 -35.19 14.87
N TRP A 635 35.77 -34.35 13.84
CA TRP A 635 34.73 -33.37 13.52
C TRP A 635 34.63 -33.11 12.02
N ILE A 636 33.47 -32.63 11.59
CA ILE A 636 33.22 -32.07 10.27
C ILE A 636 33.28 -30.54 10.34
N THR A 637 34.01 -29.94 9.39
CA THR A 637 33.96 -28.50 9.10
C THR A 637 33.23 -28.30 7.78
N VAL A 638 32.18 -27.49 7.78
CA VAL A 638 31.38 -27.14 6.60
C VAL A 638 31.71 -25.69 6.20
N PHE A 639 32.02 -25.45 4.93
CA PHE A 639 32.42 -24.12 4.46
C PHE A 639 32.19 -23.94 2.95
N PRO A 640 32.15 -22.68 2.45
CA PRO A 640 31.92 -22.42 1.04
C PRO A 640 33.04 -22.96 0.18
N ALA A 641 32.71 -23.67 -0.90
CA ALA A 641 33.71 -24.14 -1.86
C ALA A 641 34.55 -22.98 -2.42
N GLY A 642 35.85 -23.19 -2.57
CA GLY A 642 36.81 -22.16 -3.02
C GLY A 642 37.26 -21.20 -1.93
N SER A 643 36.74 -21.29 -0.70
CA SER A 643 37.22 -20.50 0.45
C SER A 643 38.28 -21.26 1.26
N PRO A 644 39.19 -20.55 1.96
CA PRO A 644 40.06 -21.17 2.96
C PRO A 644 39.23 -21.89 4.04
N ARG A 645 39.66 -23.10 4.42
CA ARG A 645 39.01 -23.88 5.47
C ARG A 645 39.05 -23.13 6.81
N PRO A 646 37.91 -22.85 7.45
CA PRO A 646 37.88 -22.19 8.75
C PRO A 646 38.26 -23.15 9.87
N THR A 647 38.48 -22.62 11.07
CA THR A 647 38.76 -23.41 12.29
C THR A 647 37.49 -23.93 13.00
N ALA A 648 36.31 -23.60 12.46
CA ALA A 648 35.02 -24.02 13.00
C ALA A 648 34.84 -25.55 12.96
N SER A 649 34.05 -26.08 13.90
CA SER A 649 33.64 -27.49 13.94
C SER A 649 32.12 -27.59 14.04
N ASN A 650 31.46 -28.01 12.95
CA ASN A 650 30.00 -28.07 12.88
C ASN A 650 29.46 -29.36 13.48
N VAL A 651 30.09 -30.52 13.24
CA VAL A 651 29.63 -31.81 13.79
C VAL A 651 30.78 -32.48 14.51
N ASN A 652 30.64 -32.82 15.80
CA ASN A 652 31.66 -33.51 16.58
C ASN A 652 31.21 -34.93 16.91
N PHE A 653 32.08 -35.91 16.73
CA PHE A 653 31.72 -37.32 16.84
C PHE A 653 32.79 -38.16 17.56
N LEU A 654 32.35 -39.24 18.21
CA LEU A 654 33.20 -40.32 18.72
C LEU A 654 33.03 -41.57 17.86
N PRO A 655 33.93 -42.58 17.98
CA PRO A 655 33.84 -43.80 17.19
C PRO A 655 32.47 -44.49 17.31
N GLY A 656 31.95 -44.98 16.19
CA GLY A 656 30.68 -45.72 16.11
C GLY A 656 29.40 -44.88 16.30
N GLN A 657 29.50 -43.56 16.49
CA GLN A 657 28.33 -42.72 16.72
C GLN A 657 27.60 -42.35 15.43
N ALA A 658 26.26 -42.25 15.52
CA ALA A 658 25.45 -41.48 14.60
C ALA A 658 25.06 -40.16 15.27
N VAL A 659 25.47 -39.02 14.71
CA VAL A 659 25.18 -37.70 15.27
C VAL A 659 24.98 -36.69 14.15
N ALA A 660 24.00 -35.82 14.34
CA ALA A 660 23.65 -34.74 13.43
C ALA A 660 23.85 -33.38 14.09
N ASN A 661 24.13 -32.37 13.28
CA ASN A 661 23.95 -30.97 13.65
C ASN A 661 23.40 -30.19 12.45
N ARG A 662 22.54 -29.22 12.74
CA ARG A 662 22.06 -28.24 11.77
C ARG A 662 23.19 -27.28 11.39
N VAL A 663 23.24 -26.91 10.11
CA VAL A 663 24.23 -25.98 9.57
C VAL A 663 23.54 -25.08 8.55
N ILE A 664 23.76 -23.76 8.61
CA ILE A 664 23.35 -22.84 7.55
C ILE A 664 24.60 -22.42 6.79
N ALA A 665 24.84 -23.10 5.66
CA ALA A 665 26.09 -22.98 4.93
C ALA A 665 25.98 -21.98 3.79
N ARG A 666 26.86 -20.97 3.78
CA ARG A 666 27.05 -20.09 2.63
C ARG A 666 27.47 -20.92 1.40
N VAL A 667 26.85 -20.64 0.26
CA VAL A 667 27.19 -21.28 -1.01
C VAL A 667 28.48 -20.68 -1.58
N GLY A 668 29.41 -21.54 -2.01
CA GLY A 668 30.69 -21.14 -2.60
C GLY A 668 30.69 -21.15 -4.13
N GLN A 669 31.90 -21.20 -4.71
CA GLN A 669 32.09 -21.14 -6.15
C GLN A 669 31.29 -22.23 -6.89
N GLY A 670 30.55 -21.81 -7.93
CA GLY A 670 29.78 -22.72 -8.77
C GLY A 670 28.59 -23.37 -8.09
N GLY A 671 28.13 -22.89 -6.93
CA GLY A 671 26.98 -23.47 -6.23
C GLY A 671 27.31 -24.60 -5.24
N GLN A 672 28.58 -24.70 -4.82
CA GLN A 672 29.12 -25.84 -4.08
C GLN A 672 29.45 -25.53 -2.61
N ILE A 673 29.43 -26.57 -1.76
CA ILE A 673 29.80 -26.52 -0.34
C ILE A 673 30.82 -27.64 -0.06
N SER A 674 31.83 -27.33 0.77
CA SER A 674 32.91 -28.25 1.14
C SER A 674 32.78 -28.77 2.57
N PHE A 675 33.06 -30.07 2.74
CA PHE A 675 32.98 -30.82 3.99
C PHE A 675 34.33 -31.44 4.30
N PHE A 676 35.01 -30.94 5.34
CA PHE A 676 36.29 -31.47 5.77
C PHE A 676 36.12 -32.43 6.95
N ASN A 677 36.73 -33.62 6.87
CA ASN A 677 36.78 -34.58 7.97
C ASN A 677 38.14 -34.52 8.68
N SER A 678 38.14 -34.26 10.00
CA SER A 678 39.39 -34.11 10.76
C SER A 678 40.07 -35.41 11.15
N GLY A 679 39.36 -36.54 11.22
CA GLY A 679 39.93 -37.76 11.79
C GLY A 679 39.06 -39.00 11.62
N GLY A 680 39.73 -40.14 11.45
CA GLY A 680 39.07 -41.41 11.12
C GLY A 680 38.41 -41.40 9.75
N THR A 681 37.77 -42.51 9.42
CA THR A 681 36.85 -42.64 8.29
C THR A 681 35.43 -42.51 8.81
N THR A 682 34.54 -41.79 8.11
CA THR A 682 33.13 -41.67 8.49
C THR A 682 32.24 -41.57 7.26
N ASP A 683 30.99 -42.04 7.38
CA ASP A 683 29.98 -41.72 6.39
C ASP A 683 29.38 -40.33 6.67
N LEU A 684 29.03 -39.62 5.60
CA LEU A 684 28.42 -38.30 5.59
C LEU A 684 27.06 -38.40 4.89
N ILE A 685 26.02 -37.95 5.59
CA ILE A 685 24.64 -37.86 5.11
C ILE A 685 24.21 -36.41 5.24
N ILE A 686 23.65 -35.84 4.17
CA ILE A 686 23.24 -34.44 4.12
C ILE A 686 21.78 -34.38 3.69
N ASP A 687 20.97 -33.80 4.57
CA ASP A 687 19.58 -33.45 4.30
C ASP A 687 19.45 -31.93 4.11
N ILE A 688 18.55 -31.48 3.25
CA ILE A 688 18.26 -30.07 2.97
C ILE A 688 16.87 -29.72 3.49
N ASN A 689 16.74 -28.55 4.14
CA ASN A 689 15.48 -27.98 4.62
C ASN A 689 15.34 -26.53 4.11
N GLY A 690 15.40 -26.33 2.79
CA GLY A 690 15.29 -25.01 2.17
C GLY A 690 16.61 -24.27 1.99
N TRP A 691 16.51 -23.04 1.45
CA TRP A 691 17.65 -22.21 1.07
C TRP A 691 17.35 -20.72 1.25
N PHE A 692 18.40 -19.89 1.22
CA PHE A 692 18.30 -18.44 1.22
C PHE A 692 18.65 -17.87 -0.15
N THR A 693 17.85 -16.95 -0.66
CA THR A 693 18.12 -16.29 -1.95
C THR A 693 19.45 -15.54 -1.92
N GLY A 694 20.14 -15.42 -3.06
CA GLY A 694 21.24 -14.47 -3.22
C GLY A 694 20.79 -13.25 -4.02
N PRO A 695 21.71 -12.37 -4.45
CA PRO A 695 21.38 -11.11 -5.12
C PRO A 695 20.49 -11.31 -6.36
N GLY A 696 19.26 -10.78 -6.32
CA GLY A 696 18.30 -10.84 -7.42
C GLY A 696 17.17 -11.87 -7.26
N GLY A 697 17.19 -12.70 -6.22
CA GLY A 697 16.15 -13.67 -5.91
C GLY A 697 14.92 -13.07 -5.21
N GLY A 698 13.82 -12.92 -5.95
CA GLY A 698 12.58 -12.24 -5.52
C GLY A 698 11.68 -12.95 -4.50
N ASN A 699 11.83 -14.26 -4.30
CA ASN A 699 10.83 -15.05 -3.56
C ASN A 699 11.41 -15.64 -2.28
N GLY A 700 10.75 -15.39 -1.16
CA GLY A 700 11.02 -16.01 0.13
C GLY A 700 10.54 -15.15 1.30
N SER A 701 10.95 -15.53 2.51
CA SER A 701 10.46 -14.97 3.77
C SER A 701 11.59 -14.39 4.62
N PRO A 702 11.50 -13.14 5.11
CA PRO A 702 12.38 -12.60 6.15
C PRO A 702 12.25 -13.37 7.47
N PHE A 703 13.26 -13.25 8.32
CA PHE A 703 13.26 -13.81 9.67
C PHE A 703 12.88 -12.76 10.71
N ILE A 704 12.01 -13.15 11.64
CA ILE A 704 11.74 -12.44 12.89
C ILE A 704 12.24 -13.31 14.02
N THR A 705 13.12 -12.73 14.82
CA THR A 705 13.68 -13.38 16.00
C THR A 705 12.91 -12.98 17.26
N GLY A 706 12.72 -13.93 18.17
CA GLY A 706 12.15 -13.70 19.49
C GLY A 706 13.09 -14.13 20.62
N GLN A 707 12.63 -14.00 21.85
CA GLN A 707 13.23 -14.76 22.94
C GLN A 707 12.91 -16.25 22.74
N PRO A 708 13.89 -17.17 22.90
CA PRO A 708 13.62 -18.59 22.87
C PRO A 708 12.51 -18.96 23.86
N ALA A 709 11.48 -19.66 23.39
CA ALA A 709 10.29 -20.00 24.20
C ALA A 709 9.92 -21.48 24.06
N ARG A 710 9.31 -22.05 25.09
CA ARG A 710 8.82 -23.43 25.09
C ARG A 710 7.53 -23.52 24.28
N LEU A 711 7.56 -24.25 23.16
CA LEU A 711 6.39 -24.53 22.36
C LEU A 711 5.66 -25.79 22.86
N PHE A 712 6.41 -26.85 23.15
CA PHE A 712 5.87 -28.13 23.60
C PHE A 712 6.81 -28.87 24.53
N ASP A 713 6.25 -29.56 25.53
CA ASP A 713 6.99 -30.43 26.45
C ASP A 713 6.18 -31.68 26.78
N SER A 714 6.47 -32.78 26.09
CA SER A 714 5.76 -34.04 26.34
C SER A 714 5.99 -34.61 27.73
N ARG A 715 6.95 -34.12 28.52
CA ARG A 715 7.13 -34.58 29.92
C ARG A 715 6.02 -34.06 30.84
N SER A 716 5.32 -33.00 30.40
CA SER A 716 4.19 -32.42 31.13
C SER A 716 2.89 -33.19 30.93
N CYS A 717 2.83 -34.10 29.95
CA CYS A 717 1.77 -35.08 29.78
C CYS A 717 2.31 -36.52 29.80
N THR A 718 1.48 -37.55 29.97
CA THR A 718 1.93 -38.96 29.88
C THR A 718 1.99 -39.44 28.43
N CYS A 719 2.59 -38.63 27.56
CA CYS A 719 2.36 -38.60 26.12
C CYS A 719 3.69 -38.80 25.34
N LYS A 720 4.44 -39.86 25.67
CA LYS A 720 5.72 -40.16 25.00
C LYS A 720 5.51 -40.47 23.52
N LEU A 721 6.39 -39.98 22.66
CA LEU A 721 6.33 -40.27 21.23
C LEU A 721 6.88 -41.67 20.95
N GLN A 722 5.99 -42.57 20.55
CA GLN A 722 6.32 -43.95 20.17
C GLN A 722 7.00 -44.01 18.79
N GLY A 723 7.91 -44.97 18.62
CA GLY A 723 8.56 -45.27 17.35
C GLY A 723 7.56 -45.75 16.31
N GLY A 724 7.64 -45.20 15.10
CA GLY A 724 6.66 -45.37 14.03
C GLY A 724 5.45 -44.44 14.15
N TYR A 725 5.43 -43.49 15.08
CA TYR A 725 4.36 -42.51 15.25
C TYR A 725 4.89 -41.08 15.08
N PHE A 726 3.98 -40.15 14.83
CA PHE A 726 4.27 -38.72 14.77
C PHE A 726 3.26 -37.90 15.58
N TYR A 727 3.71 -36.74 16.05
CA TYR A 727 2.85 -35.64 16.49
C TYR A 727 2.58 -34.68 15.34
N ASP A 728 1.36 -34.15 15.28
CA ASP A 728 0.95 -33.08 14.37
C ASP A 728 0.68 -31.81 15.20
N PHE A 729 1.36 -30.73 14.83
CA PHE A 729 1.26 -29.42 15.44
C PHE A 729 0.59 -28.45 14.45
N SER A 730 -0.57 -27.93 14.81
CA SER A 730 -1.36 -27.02 13.98
C SER A 730 -1.60 -25.67 14.66
N PHE A 731 -1.55 -24.60 13.87
CA PHE A 731 -1.60 -23.20 14.33
C PHE A 731 -2.74 -22.42 13.67
N THR A 732 -3.24 -21.40 14.36
CA THR A 732 -4.16 -20.39 13.81
C THR A 732 -3.53 -19.01 13.89
N GLY A 733 -3.86 -18.13 12.95
CA GLY A 733 -3.36 -16.75 12.92
C GLY A 733 -2.88 -16.38 11.52
N ASP A 734 -2.02 -15.38 11.44
CA ASP A 734 -1.48 -14.92 10.17
C ASP A 734 -0.54 -15.99 9.55
N PRO A 735 -0.47 -16.08 8.21
CA PRO A 735 0.35 -17.09 7.55
C PRO A 735 1.84 -16.97 7.93
N ILE A 736 2.43 -18.09 8.33
CA ILE A 736 3.87 -18.26 8.58
C ILE A 736 4.40 -19.22 7.51
N ALA A 737 5.55 -18.90 6.91
CA ALA A 737 6.18 -19.77 5.94
C ALA A 737 6.92 -20.92 6.62
N ALA A 738 7.68 -20.62 7.69
CA ALA A 738 8.42 -21.62 8.44
C ALA A 738 8.75 -21.18 9.87
N MET A 739 9.09 -22.13 10.74
CA MET A 739 9.49 -21.87 12.13
C MET A 739 10.91 -22.36 12.38
N ALA A 740 11.77 -21.51 12.94
CA ALA A 740 13.07 -21.92 13.48
C ALA A 740 12.86 -22.51 14.89
N LEU A 741 13.23 -23.78 15.05
CA LEU A 741 12.96 -24.57 16.24
C LEU A 741 14.25 -25.18 16.78
N ASN A 742 14.23 -25.53 18.06
CA ASN A 742 15.17 -26.44 18.68
C ASN A 742 14.40 -27.64 19.25
N ILE A 743 14.63 -28.83 18.68
CA ILE A 743 13.97 -30.06 19.09
C ILE A 743 14.89 -30.88 19.99
N THR A 744 14.37 -31.38 21.10
CA THR A 744 15.12 -32.21 22.05
C THR A 744 14.40 -33.54 22.27
N ALA A 745 15.12 -34.64 22.06
CA ALA A 745 14.72 -35.97 22.53
C ALA A 745 15.31 -36.21 23.92
N THR A 746 14.50 -36.69 24.86
CA THR A 746 14.95 -37.06 26.21
C THR A 746 14.29 -38.35 26.69
N ASN A 747 15.01 -39.11 27.51
CA ASN A 747 14.64 -40.45 27.95
C ASN A 747 14.25 -41.44 26.82
N PRO A 748 14.98 -41.49 25.69
CA PRO A 748 14.71 -42.46 24.64
C PRO A 748 14.94 -43.89 25.15
N THR A 749 14.11 -44.85 24.75
CA THR A 749 14.25 -46.26 25.17
C THR A 749 15.02 -47.12 24.18
N ALA A 750 15.29 -46.62 22.98
CA ALA A 750 16.02 -47.29 21.91
C ALA A 750 16.94 -46.31 21.19
N THR A 751 17.85 -46.81 20.36
CA THR A 751 18.55 -45.99 19.38
C THR A 751 17.59 -45.65 18.25
N GLY A 752 17.51 -44.38 17.86
CA GLY A 752 16.59 -43.91 16.84
C GLY A 752 16.88 -42.49 16.39
N TRP A 753 15.94 -41.90 15.67
CA TRP A 753 16.02 -40.54 15.18
C TRP A 753 14.65 -39.85 15.15
N LEU A 754 14.67 -38.52 15.20
CA LEU A 754 13.52 -37.67 14.94
C LEU A 754 13.66 -36.97 13.59
N THR A 755 12.55 -36.73 12.91
CA THR A 755 12.49 -35.77 11.80
C THR A 755 11.28 -34.85 11.93
N VAL A 756 11.48 -33.59 11.57
CA VAL A 756 10.47 -32.54 11.49
C VAL A 756 10.20 -32.26 10.02
N TYR A 757 8.93 -32.30 9.63
CA TYR A 757 8.53 -32.22 8.23
C TYR A 757 7.14 -31.57 8.10
N GLU A 758 6.85 -31.07 6.92
CA GLU A 758 5.61 -30.40 6.58
C GLU A 758 4.38 -31.28 6.80
N ASP A 759 3.24 -30.66 7.10
CA ASP A 759 1.94 -31.32 6.94
C ASP A 759 1.38 -31.09 5.53
N ASP A 760 0.64 -32.08 5.02
CA ASP A 760 -0.02 -31.99 3.70
C ASP A 760 -1.44 -31.40 3.78
N GLY A 761 -1.85 -30.91 4.95
CA GLY A 761 -3.17 -30.37 5.26
C GLY A 761 -4.21 -31.44 5.56
N THR A 762 -3.85 -32.72 5.45
CA THR A 762 -4.78 -33.82 5.77
C THR A 762 -4.72 -34.21 7.23
N HIS A 763 -3.69 -33.81 7.98
CA HIS A 763 -3.43 -34.24 9.36
C HIS A 763 -3.32 -35.77 9.51
N HIS A 764 -2.94 -36.49 8.44
CA HIS A 764 -2.83 -37.95 8.38
C HIS A 764 -1.51 -38.41 7.74
N ASN A 765 -0.49 -37.56 7.76
CA ASN A 765 0.63 -37.60 6.84
C ASN A 765 1.26 -39.01 6.66
N ALA A 766 1.05 -39.56 5.46
CA ALA A 766 1.39 -40.92 5.10
C ALA A 766 2.84 -41.11 4.61
N ASN A 767 3.53 -40.01 4.30
CA ASN A 767 4.81 -40.01 3.59
C ASN A 767 5.94 -39.44 4.45
N VAL A 768 6.22 -40.10 5.58
CA VAL A 768 7.34 -39.72 6.44
C VAL A 768 8.64 -39.70 5.62
N PRO A 769 9.38 -38.57 5.60
CA PRO A 769 10.62 -38.48 4.84
C PRO A 769 11.70 -39.36 5.47
N ARG A 770 12.61 -39.88 4.63
CA ARG A 770 13.75 -40.69 5.08
C ARG A 770 14.93 -39.83 5.56
N THR A 771 14.63 -38.70 6.17
CA THR A 771 15.59 -37.73 6.71
C THR A 771 15.69 -37.88 8.22
N SER A 772 16.75 -37.34 8.83
CA SER A 772 16.85 -37.30 10.29
C SER A 772 17.33 -35.94 10.70
N ASP A 773 16.57 -35.23 11.51
CA ASP A 773 17.00 -33.99 12.16
C ASP A 773 17.90 -34.29 13.35
N LEU A 774 17.54 -35.29 14.16
CA LEU A 774 18.21 -35.59 15.42
C LEU A 774 18.42 -37.10 15.56
N ASN A 775 19.58 -37.54 16.02
CA ASN A 775 19.85 -38.95 16.34
C ASN A 775 20.12 -39.12 17.84
N PHE A 776 19.57 -40.18 18.43
CA PHE A 776 19.69 -40.46 19.87
C PHE A 776 19.98 -41.93 20.15
N SER A 777 20.61 -42.20 21.30
CA SER A 777 20.78 -43.54 21.88
C SER A 777 19.98 -43.65 23.18
N PRO A 778 19.69 -44.87 23.70
CA PRO A 778 18.91 -45.06 24.92
C PRO A 778 19.41 -44.20 26.09
N GLY A 779 18.48 -43.54 26.79
CA GLY A 779 18.74 -42.69 27.96
C GLY A 779 19.41 -41.35 27.67
N GLN A 780 19.70 -41.00 26.41
CA GLN A 780 20.32 -39.72 26.07
C GLN A 780 19.32 -38.56 26.07
N THR A 781 19.78 -37.39 26.49
CA THR A 781 19.13 -36.12 26.16
C THR A 781 19.95 -35.43 25.09
N VAL A 782 19.38 -35.21 23.92
CA VAL A 782 20.07 -34.63 22.77
C VAL A 782 19.14 -33.65 22.06
N ALA A 783 19.68 -32.51 21.66
CA ALA A 783 18.97 -31.44 21.00
C ALA A 783 19.63 -31.10 19.66
N ASN A 784 18.85 -30.66 18.70
CA ASN A 784 19.35 -30.10 17.45
C ASN A 784 18.38 -29.02 16.95
N ALA A 785 18.92 -27.97 16.35
CA ALA A 785 18.11 -26.98 15.67
C ALA A 785 17.48 -27.55 14.38
N THR A 786 16.30 -27.06 14.03
CA THR A 786 15.62 -27.41 12.78
C THR A 786 14.75 -26.26 12.30
N ILE A 787 14.33 -26.31 11.05
CA ILE A 787 13.36 -25.36 10.50
C ILE A 787 12.18 -26.17 9.99
N ALA A 788 11.01 -25.96 10.58
CA ALA A 788 9.78 -26.59 10.17
C ALA A 788 9.14 -25.79 9.03
N ASP A 789 9.00 -26.42 7.87
CA ASP A 789 8.17 -25.92 6.78
C ASP A 789 6.69 -26.08 7.15
N LEU A 790 5.90 -25.02 7.00
CA LEU A 790 4.46 -25.04 7.29
C LEU A 790 3.60 -25.18 6.04
N ASN A 791 4.21 -25.22 4.84
CA ASN A 791 3.59 -25.50 3.55
C ASN A 791 2.30 -24.68 3.26
N GLY A 792 2.19 -23.48 3.84
CA GLY A 792 1.00 -22.64 3.78
C GLY A 792 -0.25 -23.17 4.50
N VAL A 793 -0.18 -24.35 5.12
CA VAL A 793 -1.28 -24.98 5.89
C VAL A 793 -1.20 -24.71 7.40
N MET A 794 -0.14 -24.02 7.84
CA MET A 794 0.08 -23.68 9.26
C MET A 794 0.19 -24.92 10.16
N ALA A 795 0.85 -25.97 9.68
CA ALA A 795 1.07 -27.20 10.43
C ALA A 795 2.38 -27.92 10.07
N PHE A 796 2.94 -28.65 11.03
CA PHE A 796 4.10 -29.53 10.82
C PHE A 796 4.01 -30.79 11.70
N ASN A 797 4.77 -31.81 11.31
CA ASN A 797 4.82 -33.11 11.96
C ASN A 797 6.19 -33.38 12.59
N VAL A 798 6.20 -34.13 13.70
CA VAL A 798 7.41 -34.66 14.35
C VAL A 798 7.31 -36.17 14.46
N TYR A 799 8.11 -36.90 13.68
CA TYR A 799 8.12 -38.36 13.66
C TYR A 799 9.26 -38.93 14.50
N ASN A 800 9.01 -40.04 15.20
CA ASN A 800 10.03 -40.85 15.87
C ASN A 800 10.21 -42.19 15.15
N SER A 801 11.45 -42.57 14.86
CA SER A 801 11.77 -43.84 14.19
C SER A 801 11.59 -45.07 15.08
N ASP A 802 12.03 -45.02 16.33
CA ASP A 802 12.25 -46.20 17.17
C ASP A 802 12.08 -45.91 18.67
N GLY A 803 11.71 -46.94 19.44
CA GLY A 803 11.55 -46.86 20.89
C GLY A 803 10.46 -45.89 21.34
N TYR A 804 10.57 -45.35 22.55
CA TYR A 804 9.77 -44.23 23.03
C TYR A 804 10.71 -43.11 23.43
N THR A 805 10.33 -41.86 23.19
CA THR A 805 11.08 -40.70 23.70
C THR A 805 10.12 -39.61 24.15
N ASP A 806 10.50 -38.86 25.17
CA ASP A 806 9.91 -37.54 25.41
C ASP A 806 10.51 -36.59 24.36
N ILE A 807 9.67 -35.75 23.75
CA ILE A 807 10.06 -34.63 22.91
C ILE A 807 9.79 -33.30 23.62
N ILE A 808 10.70 -32.35 23.39
CA ILE A 808 10.59 -30.96 23.79
C ILE A 808 10.85 -30.13 22.53
N ILE A 809 10.03 -29.10 22.31
CA ILE A 809 10.19 -28.17 21.19
C ILE A 809 10.27 -26.76 21.77
N ASP A 810 11.37 -26.08 21.49
CA ASP A 810 11.56 -24.67 21.75
C ASP A 810 11.53 -23.91 20.41
N ILE A 811 10.97 -22.69 20.39
CA ILE A 811 10.93 -21.81 19.21
C ILE A 811 11.97 -20.70 19.35
N ASP A 812 12.77 -20.50 18.30
CA ASP A 812 13.82 -19.47 18.23
C ASP A 812 13.39 -18.27 17.37
N GLY A 813 12.50 -18.48 16.40
CA GLY A 813 11.95 -17.41 15.55
C GLY A 813 11.07 -17.93 14.41
N LEU A 814 10.60 -17.00 13.58
CA LEU A 814 9.63 -17.24 12.52
C LEU A 814 10.12 -16.67 11.19
N TYR A 815 9.79 -17.36 10.10
CA TYR A 815 9.90 -16.82 8.75
C TYR A 815 8.52 -16.46 8.24
N LEU A 816 8.30 -15.17 7.98
CA LEU A 816 6.99 -14.67 7.55
C LEU A 816 6.97 -14.38 6.04
N PRO A 817 5.88 -14.71 5.32
CA PRO A 817 5.68 -14.26 3.96
C PRO A 817 5.79 -12.75 3.83
N ALA A 818 6.37 -12.26 2.74
CA ALA A 818 6.41 -10.84 2.39
C ALA A 818 5.04 -10.36 1.84
N VAL A 819 3.97 -10.50 2.63
CA VAL A 819 2.57 -10.22 2.24
C VAL A 819 1.96 -9.22 3.24
N PRO A 820 1.07 -8.30 2.83
CA PRO A 820 0.48 -7.32 3.76
C PRO A 820 -0.45 -7.99 4.78
N GLY A 821 -0.47 -7.49 6.02
CA GLY A 821 -1.60 -7.66 6.94
C GLY A 821 -1.31 -8.27 8.30
N PHE A 822 -0.07 -8.22 8.79
CA PHE A 822 0.28 -8.91 10.04
C PHE A 822 -0.20 -8.17 11.29
N ALA A 823 -1.17 -8.75 11.99
CA ALA A 823 -1.66 -8.24 13.27
C ALA A 823 -1.45 -9.24 14.42
N ASN A 824 -1.33 -10.54 14.13
CA ASN A 824 -1.36 -11.61 15.11
C ASN A 824 -0.26 -12.64 14.85
N VAL A 825 0.88 -12.50 15.53
CA VAL A 825 1.89 -13.56 15.59
C VAL A 825 1.36 -14.70 16.46
N PRO A 826 1.25 -15.94 15.95
CA PRO A 826 0.88 -17.11 16.76
C PRO A 826 1.85 -17.29 17.92
N SER A 827 1.34 -17.21 19.15
CA SER A 827 2.12 -17.39 20.39
C SER A 827 1.86 -18.73 21.08
N SER A 828 0.94 -19.54 20.55
CA SER A 828 0.52 -20.82 21.12
C SER A 828 0.05 -21.80 20.04
N VAL A 829 0.25 -23.10 20.26
CA VAL A 829 -0.32 -24.16 19.43
C VAL A 829 -1.84 -24.20 19.65
N THR A 830 -2.63 -24.16 18.59
CA THR A 830 -4.10 -24.18 18.68
C THR A 830 -4.64 -25.59 18.80
N TYR A 831 -3.97 -26.55 18.14
CA TYR A 831 -4.35 -27.95 18.16
C TYR A 831 -3.13 -28.87 18.09
N ILE A 832 -3.09 -29.86 18.97
CA ILE A 832 -2.12 -30.95 18.96
C ILE A 832 -2.91 -32.24 18.76
N LYS A 833 -2.63 -32.98 17.68
CA LYS A 833 -3.18 -34.33 17.51
C LYS A 833 -2.27 -35.33 18.21
N GLU A 834 -2.84 -36.10 19.13
CA GLU A 834 -2.14 -37.20 19.81
C GLU A 834 -1.54 -38.21 18.81
N PRO A 835 -0.48 -38.95 19.18
CA PRO A 835 0.35 -39.70 18.24
C PRO A 835 -0.46 -40.63 17.36
N SER A 836 -0.30 -40.50 16.05
CA SER A 836 -0.91 -41.42 15.07
C SER A 836 0.17 -42.26 14.39
N ARG A 837 -0.18 -43.51 14.07
CA ARG A 837 0.76 -44.47 13.50
C ARG A 837 1.04 -44.11 12.04
N ALA A 838 2.31 -43.88 11.70
CA ALA A 838 2.70 -43.70 10.31
C ALA A 838 2.49 -45.01 9.52
N PRO A 839 2.07 -44.95 8.24
CA PRO A 839 2.07 -46.11 7.36
C PRO A 839 3.45 -46.77 7.35
N LEU A 840 3.48 -48.11 7.41
CA LEU A 840 4.72 -48.87 7.53
C LEU A 840 5.70 -48.48 6.40
N MET A 841 6.84 -47.87 6.75
CA MET A 841 7.97 -47.83 5.84
C MET A 841 8.40 -49.28 5.54
N PRO A 842 8.66 -49.65 4.27
CA PRO A 842 9.21 -50.96 3.95
C PRO A 842 10.51 -51.15 4.72
N ARG A 843 10.53 -52.13 5.65
CA ARG A 843 11.75 -52.55 6.34
C ARG A 843 12.74 -52.99 5.26
N THR A 844 13.91 -52.35 5.18
CA THR A 844 15.02 -52.87 4.39
C THR A 844 15.43 -54.20 5.02
N ARG A 845 15.06 -55.29 4.34
CA ARG A 845 15.40 -56.65 4.71
C ARG A 845 16.91 -56.79 4.61
N THR A 846 17.62 -56.77 5.75
CA THR A 846 19.01 -57.21 5.84
C THR A 846 19.05 -58.72 5.67
N SER A 847 19.10 -59.19 4.43
CA SER A 847 19.48 -60.57 4.10
C SER A 847 20.02 -60.60 2.66
N PRO A 848 21.26 -61.06 2.41
CA PRO A 848 21.76 -61.21 1.06
C PRO A 848 21.02 -62.38 0.39
N GLN A 849 20.13 -62.10 -0.56
CA GLN A 849 19.67 -63.15 -1.46
C GLN A 849 20.82 -63.49 -2.41
N ARG A 850 21.32 -64.72 -2.30
CA ARG A 850 22.12 -65.37 -3.34
C ARG A 850 21.32 -65.32 -4.64
N ALA A 851 21.86 -64.65 -5.65
CA ALA A 851 21.42 -64.81 -7.02
C ALA A 851 21.86 -66.20 -7.51
N GLY A 852 20.91 -67.00 -7.97
CA GLY A 852 21.15 -68.16 -8.80
C GLY A 852 20.26 -68.05 -10.03
N GLY A 853 20.86 -68.26 -11.21
CA GLY A 853 20.19 -68.31 -12.51
C GLY A 853 20.31 -67.02 -13.30
#